data_AF-A0A1Y3CQ88-F1
#
_entry.id   AF-A0A1Y3CQ88-F1
#
_cell.length_a   1.000
_cell.length_b   1.000
_cell.length_c   1.000
_cell.angle_alpha   90.00
_cell.angle_beta   90.00
_cell.angle_gamma   90.00
#
_symmetry.space_group_name_H-M   'P 1'
#
loop_
_entity.id
_entity.type
_entity.pdbx_description
1 polymer ?
#
loop_
_entity_poly.entity_id
_entity_poly.type
_entity_poly.pdbx_seq_one_letter_code
_entity_poly.pdbx_strand_id
1 'polypeptide(L)'
;MSGCGGESGQANSTQGATSSKPEINLPVKPPLQNADEFVRLADIASELTASSFSLEAWNPKAIQLSGDILYIADSTSPTKILRYDVKNKKNLTALTAENAFGNTATTWADISDIYISSNRLYVSASANHRVDVFDISTENPNFIMSLGTGSLNGGQPFYAMTNPSSVTANDKYVFVADQLNRINMWTQDAVTAKETRKFNRLSLPGCAANCAPRLEVVGDQLYASTTNGHTYVYDIKSITETMDTNSLIQPIKTQNSIATVVHSAQDNLLYTAQPSGKISSFSKDNLLSVSTAIPSNTVDSVQQYRVKGQTTSQTLPKSLDLTVYGDTIYTLSNQKIIALPLRKIKQVVSNDPVKSIGLLESQATEQTRMLQDGESWATLTNTTQRNVLINKILSVSFDGSALRLQSYSAAPVTNLKIEGKLRQSNQWVEVANLDRLTPFSNSAIKLKIDGNTRFNLINGKGSVQLPGLSSFDEIPADLFDEVKITSDTDVHVQKLNTIKAGWKIVFGTYDEPGKWCRITPAYAREWVIMMTNLAYMLSTPEFETLWFNHKAVMGHDFFGNSGKVEGAGGFYKAEDYKRVYQEILNRGQISLGVTNMGGGLGGGQVLGVDGWLYYGHYRLSGYRIIAHEFGHHWGGHNSAWAMEGYGFEAMIDGLNFYFQRQPGSLPYMDPTLNNFHLTPSSELCQSVSSNILSGVASKAPWNKVDEYFKNNPLQK
;
A
#
# COMPACT_ATOMS: atom_id res chain seq x y z
N MET A 1 58.84 -70.36 1.69
CA MET A 1 59.94 -69.81 2.51
C MET A 1 59.35 -68.72 3.38
N SER A 2 59.43 -68.92 4.71
CA SER A 2 59.35 -67.94 5.82
C SER A 2 58.41 -66.72 5.71
N GLY A 3 57.41 -66.51 6.56
CA GLY A 3 57.00 -67.17 7.80
C GLY A 3 56.11 -66.21 8.62
N CYS A 4 55.12 -66.79 9.31
CA CYS A 4 54.43 -66.36 10.55
C CYS A 4 53.76 -64.96 10.61
N GLY A 5 52.53 -64.76 11.07
CA GLY A 5 51.53 -65.62 11.70
C GLY A 5 50.32 -64.75 12.13
N GLY A 6 49.10 -65.19 11.84
CA GLY A 6 48.03 -65.43 12.83
C GLY A 6 46.80 -64.58 12.47
N GLU A 7 45.81 -65.14 11.78
CA GLU A 7 44.57 -65.74 12.35
C GLU A 7 43.73 -64.74 13.16
N SER A 8 42.44 -64.53 12.96
CA SER A 8 41.43 -65.15 12.08
C SER A 8 40.12 -64.38 12.30
N GLY A 9 39.25 -64.25 11.27
CA GLY A 9 37.82 -64.03 11.50
C GLY A 9 37.06 -63.16 10.51
N GLN A 10 36.65 -63.76 9.39
CA GLN A 10 35.37 -63.57 8.65
C GLN A 10 34.96 -62.14 8.24
N ALA A 11 35.03 -61.77 6.95
CA ALA A 11 34.18 -62.15 5.82
C ALA A 11 32.95 -61.24 5.61
N ASN A 12 32.76 -60.89 4.33
CA ASN A 12 31.62 -60.27 3.64
C ASN A 12 31.61 -58.73 3.60
N SER A 13 32.17 -58.11 2.56
CA SER A 13 31.65 -57.94 1.18
C SER A 13 30.58 -56.84 1.06
N THR A 14 31.00 -55.76 0.39
CA THR A 14 30.19 -54.86 -0.46
C THR A 14 29.01 -54.13 0.22
N GLN A 15 29.28 -52.95 0.77
CA GLN A 15 28.26 -51.91 0.93
C GLN A 15 28.14 -51.10 -0.37
N GLY A 16 26.99 -51.25 -1.01
CA GLY A 16 26.56 -50.45 -2.15
C GLY A 16 26.20 -49.03 -1.75
N ALA A 17 26.36 -48.15 -2.73
CA ALA A 17 26.09 -46.73 -2.68
C ALA A 17 24.70 -46.37 -2.14
N THR A 18 24.66 -45.56 -1.08
CA THR A 18 23.49 -44.77 -0.71
C THR A 18 23.76 -43.32 -1.05
N SER A 19 23.08 -42.81 -2.08
CA SER A 19 23.01 -41.39 -2.40
C SER A 19 22.32 -40.64 -1.25
N SER A 20 23.11 -39.90 -0.47
CA SER A 20 22.61 -38.95 0.52
C SER A 20 21.80 -37.85 -0.18
N LYS A 21 20.53 -37.71 0.19
CA LYS A 21 19.72 -36.52 -0.13
C LYS A 21 20.46 -35.27 0.37
N PRO A 22 20.47 -34.15 -0.36
CA PRO A 22 20.96 -32.89 0.19
C PRO A 22 19.97 -32.45 1.28
N GLU A 23 20.42 -32.44 2.53
CA GLU A 23 19.77 -31.65 3.57
C GLU A 23 19.87 -30.19 3.16
N ILE A 24 18.74 -29.62 2.73
CA ILE A 24 18.58 -28.18 2.59
C ILE A 24 18.62 -27.63 4.01
N ASN A 25 19.79 -27.16 4.41
CA ASN A 25 20.01 -26.45 5.65
C ASN A 25 19.23 -25.12 5.56
N LEU A 26 17.99 -25.13 6.05
CA LEU A 26 17.19 -23.91 6.18
C LEU A 26 17.97 -22.94 7.07
N PRO A 27 18.04 -21.63 6.71
CA PRO A 27 18.76 -20.66 7.51
C PRO A 27 18.20 -20.68 8.93
N VAL A 28 19.09 -20.99 9.88
CA VAL A 28 18.81 -20.87 11.31
C VAL A 28 18.32 -19.45 11.56
N LYS A 29 17.09 -19.36 12.08
CA LYS A 29 16.40 -18.14 12.49
C LYS A 29 17.37 -17.25 13.29
N PRO A 30 17.45 -15.92 13.05
CA PRO A 30 18.26 -15.05 13.89
C PRO A 30 17.83 -15.20 15.36
N PRO A 31 18.75 -15.05 16.32
CA PRO A 31 18.39 -14.96 17.74
C PRO A 31 17.38 -13.83 17.95
N LEU A 32 16.59 -13.91 19.02
CA LEU A 32 15.67 -12.85 19.46
C LEU A 32 16.35 -11.47 19.30
N GLN A 33 15.71 -10.59 18.51
CA GLN A 33 16.11 -9.19 18.34
C GLN A 33 16.34 -8.55 19.71
N ASN A 34 17.45 -7.81 19.81
CA ASN A 34 17.94 -7.18 21.03
C ASN A 34 16.84 -6.38 21.76
N ALA A 35 16.77 -6.53 23.08
CA ALA A 35 15.76 -5.95 23.98
C ALA A 35 15.78 -4.40 24.11
N ASP A 36 16.55 -3.70 23.27
CA ASP A 36 16.70 -2.24 23.28
C ASP A 36 16.29 -1.53 21.99
N GLU A 37 15.79 -2.27 20.99
CA GLU A 37 15.28 -1.66 19.76
C GLU A 37 13.88 -1.08 20.00
N PHE A 38 13.74 0.23 19.80
CA PHE A 38 12.44 0.91 19.84
C PHE A 38 11.89 1.04 18.42
N VAL A 39 10.57 0.88 18.29
CA VAL A 39 9.85 1.24 17.08
C VAL A 39 9.20 2.61 17.30
N ARG A 40 9.33 3.53 16.34
CA ARG A 40 8.56 4.78 16.37
C ARG A 40 7.30 4.68 15.52
N LEU A 41 6.17 5.05 16.11
CA LEU A 41 4.87 5.08 15.44
C LEU A 41 4.28 6.48 15.52
N ALA A 42 3.46 6.83 14.53
CA ALA A 42 2.74 8.08 14.54
C ALA A 42 1.59 8.04 15.56
N ASP A 43 1.56 9.06 16.40
CA ASP A 43 0.47 9.35 17.33
C ASP A 43 -0.59 10.23 16.65
N ILE A 44 -1.56 10.70 17.43
CA ILE A 44 -2.58 11.65 16.97
C ILE A 44 -1.93 12.93 16.44
N ALA A 45 -2.27 13.25 15.20
CA ALA A 45 -1.80 14.41 14.47
C ALA A 45 -2.59 15.67 14.80
N SER A 46 -1.97 16.82 14.50
CA SER A 46 -2.64 18.11 14.42
C SER A 46 -2.39 18.77 13.06
N GLU A 47 -3.32 19.61 12.60
CA GLU A 47 -3.19 20.34 11.34
C GLU A 47 -3.02 21.84 11.60
N LEU A 48 -2.12 22.48 10.86
CA LEU A 48 -2.08 23.93 10.68
C LEU A 48 -2.69 24.27 9.32
N THR A 49 -3.62 25.22 9.31
CA THR A 49 -4.35 25.69 8.13
C THR A 49 -4.38 27.22 8.10
N ALA A 50 -4.99 27.83 7.09
CA ALA A 50 -5.21 29.28 7.03
C ALA A 50 -5.85 29.82 8.33
N SER A 51 -6.85 29.11 8.88
CA SER A 51 -7.54 29.54 10.09
C SER A 51 -6.67 29.47 11.34
N SER A 52 -5.66 28.59 11.39
CA SER A 52 -4.64 28.59 12.45
C SER A 52 -3.91 29.93 12.55
N PHE A 53 -3.81 30.67 11.44
CA PHE A 53 -3.20 32.00 11.35
C PHE A 53 -4.22 33.13 11.22
N SER A 54 -5.51 32.87 11.47
CA SER A 54 -6.59 33.84 11.29
C SER A 54 -6.67 34.41 9.86
N LEU A 55 -6.36 33.57 8.86
CA LEU A 55 -6.46 33.89 7.44
C LEU A 55 -7.69 33.21 6.83
N GLU A 56 -8.35 33.89 5.88
CA GLU A 56 -9.46 33.32 5.10
C GLU A 56 -8.98 32.27 4.09
N ALA A 57 -7.82 32.52 3.48
CA ALA A 57 -7.16 31.64 2.54
C ALA A 57 -5.63 31.77 2.65
N TRP A 58 -4.93 30.72 2.26
CA TRP A 58 -3.47 30.69 2.18
C TRP A 58 -3.03 29.70 1.09
N ASN A 59 -1.81 29.88 0.58
CA ASN A 59 -1.19 29.07 -0.46
C ASN A 59 0.25 28.74 -0.04
N PRO A 60 0.42 27.90 1.01
CA PRO A 60 1.74 27.53 1.49
C PRO A 60 2.49 26.71 0.45
N LYS A 61 3.72 27.13 0.13
CA LYS A 61 4.58 26.50 -0.88
C LYS A 61 5.76 25.74 -0.29
N ALA A 62 6.30 26.17 0.83
CA ALA A 62 7.45 25.56 1.48
C ALA A 62 7.43 25.80 2.98
N ILE A 63 8.10 24.93 3.73
CA ILE A 63 8.28 25.03 5.18
C ILE A 63 9.74 24.79 5.54
N GLN A 64 10.24 25.56 6.50
CA GLN A 64 11.59 25.38 7.02
C GLN A 64 11.61 25.64 8.51
N LEU A 65 12.35 24.81 9.24
CA LEU A 65 12.52 24.96 10.67
C LEU A 65 13.85 25.65 11.00
N SER A 66 13.83 26.57 11.96
CA SER A 66 15.04 27.13 12.59
C SER A 66 14.80 27.30 14.09
N GLY A 67 15.55 26.55 14.90
CA GLY A 67 15.27 26.44 16.33
C GLY A 67 13.84 25.97 16.58
N ASP A 68 13.10 26.72 17.39
CA ASP A 68 11.69 26.44 17.74
C ASP A 68 10.68 27.10 16.78
N ILE A 69 11.14 27.69 15.67
CA ILE A 69 10.29 28.44 14.73
C ILE A 69 10.16 27.71 13.41
N LEU A 70 8.92 27.41 13.03
CA LEU A 70 8.54 26.97 11.69
C LEU A 70 8.22 28.19 10.82
N TYR A 71 8.98 28.36 9.76
CA TYR A 71 8.78 29.35 8.71
C TYR A 71 7.97 28.72 7.59
N ILE A 72 6.97 29.44 7.09
CA ILE A 72 6.04 28.94 6.07
C ILE A 72 5.95 29.98 4.96
N ALA A 73 6.43 29.64 3.77
CA ALA A 73 6.30 30.49 2.59
C ALA A 73 4.86 30.45 2.09
N ASP A 74 4.15 31.58 2.17
CA ASP A 74 2.76 31.72 1.75
C ASP A 74 2.67 32.66 0.53
N SER A 75 2.30 32.09 -0.62
CA SER A 75 2.18 32.82 -1.89
C SER A 75 0.81 33.46 -2.11
N THR A 76 -0.03 33.55 -1.08
CA THR A 76 -1.28 34.32 -1.16
C THR A 76 -0.96 35.80 -1.10
N SER A 77 -1.53 36.60 -2.00
CA SER A 77 -1.31 38.05 -2.00
C SER A 77 -1.95 38.73 -0.76
N PRO A 78 -1.22 39.56 0.01
CA PRO A 78 0.20 39.88 -0.16
C PRO A 78 1.11 38.73 0.32
N THR A 79 2.03 38.33 -0.55
CA THR A 79 2.98 37.23 -0.33
C THR A 79 3.87 37.49 0.88
N LYS A 80 4.03 36.49 1.74
CA LYS A 80 4.69 36.62 3.05
C LYS A 80 5.25 35.30 3.54
N ILE A 81 6.07 35.36 4.58
CA ILE A 81 6.55 34.18 5.31
C ILE A 81 5.93 34.20 6.69
N LEU A 82 5.01 33.27 6.95
CA LEU A 82 4.40 33.09 8.27
C LEU A 82 5.43 32.43 9.20
N ARG A 83 5.33 32.74 10.50
CA ARG A 83 6.19 32.16 11.55
C ARG A 83 5.33 31.54 12.63
N TYR A 84 5.66 30.32 13.03
CA TYR A 84 4.95 29.56 14.05
C TYR A 84 5.93 28.97 15.06
N ASP A 85 5.73 29.29 16.33
CA ASP A 85 6.48 28.71 17.44
C ASP A 85 5.95 27.30 17.70
N VAL A 86 6.69 26.28 17.27
CA VAL A 86 6.25 24.87 17.35
C VAL A 86 6.23 24.34 18.78
N LYS A 87 7.04 24.94 19.66
CA LYS A 87 7.14 24.53 21.08
C LYS A 87 5.98 25.07 21.91
N ASN A 88 5.68 26.35 21.76
CA ASN A 88 4.61 27.03 22.49
C ASN A 88 3.28 27.04 21.72
N LYS A 89 3.26 26.52 20.49
CA LYS A 89 2.08 26.38 19.63
C LYS A 89 1.36 27.70 19.35
N LYS A 90 2.12 28.75 19.04
CA LYS A 90 1.60 30.10 18.80
C LYS A 90 2.12 30.73 17.52
N ASN A 91 1.30 31.58 16.91
CA ASN A 91 1.72 32.38 15.76
C ASN A 91 2.66 33.49 16.20
N LEU A 92 3.65 33.78 15.37
CA LEU A 92 4.54 34.93 15.50
C LEU A 92 4.27 35.91 14.35
N THR A 93 4.77 37.14 14.48
CA THR A 93 4.63 38.17 13.44
C THR A 93 5.17 37.66 12.10
N ALA A 94 4.41 37.78 11.01
CA ALA A 94 4.86 37.37 9.69
C ALA A 94 6.00 38.26 9.15
N LEU A 95 6.84 37.70 8.30
CA LEU A 95 7.80 38.47 7.51
C LEU A 95 7.15 38.88 6.19
N THR A 96 7.14 40.18 5.93
CA THR A 96 6.65 40.77 4.67
C THR A 96 7.84 41.36 3.93
N ALA A 97 7.71 41.59 2.62
CA ALA A 97 8.78 42.26 1.89
C ALA A 97 9.07 43.65 2.50
N GLU A 98 8.04 44.40 2.90
CA GLU A 98 8.20 45.71 3.54
C GLU A 98 9.08 45.67 4.80
N ASN A 99 8.82 44.73 5.73
CA ASN A 99 9.58 44.66 6.98
C ASN A 99 10.95 43.98 6.83
N ALA A 100 11.12 43.09 5.84
CA ALA A 100 12.36 42.38 5.62
C ALA A 100 13.38 43.22 4.82
N PHE A 101 12.93 44.02 3.85
CA PHE A 101 13.79 44.92 3.06
C PHE A 101 13.97 46.30 3.70
N GLY A 102 13.06 46.70 4.60
CA GLY A 102 13.05 48.06 5.19
C GLY A 102 12.69 49.16 4.18
N ASN A 103 12.08 48.81 3.04
CA ASN A 103 11.62 49.73 1.98
C ASN A 103 10.36 49.16 1.30
N THR A 104 9.39 50.01 0.98
CA THR A 104 8.09 49.64 0.39
C THR A 104 8.12 49.35 -1.10
N ALA A 105 9.20 49.69 -1.81
CA ALA A 105 9.29 49.50 -3.27
C ALA A 105 9.58 48.04 -3.68
N THR A 106 10.12 47.22 -2.78
CA THR A 106 10.47 45.82 -3.08
C THR A 106 9.36 44.91 -2.63
N THR A 107 8.90 44.03 -3.52
CA THR A 107 7.81 43.08 -3.25
C THR A 107 8.22 41.65 -3.59
N TRP A 108 7.54 40.70 -2.96
CA TRP A 108 7.49 39.31 -3.41
C TRP A 108 6.18 39.09 -4.15
N ALA A 109 6.26 38.72 -5.43
CA ALA A 109 5.07 38.32 -6.18
C ALA A 109 4.70 36.85 -5.91
N ASP A 110 5.70 35.99 -5.72
CA ASP A 110 5.54 34.57 -5.41
C ASP A 110 6.80 34.07 -4.68
N ILE A 111 6.65 33.24 -3.65
CA ILE A 111 7.75 32.55 -2.98
C ILE A 111 7.59 31.06 -3.23
N SER A 112 8.48 30.49 -4.04
CA SER A 112 8.43 29.07 -4.40
C SER A 112 9.05 28.16 -3.33
N ASP A 113 10.05 28.68 -2.62
CA ASP A 113 10.81 27.93 -1.63
C ASP A 113 11.51 28.84 -0.63
N ILE A 114 11.82 28.29 0.55
CA ILE A 114 12.63 28.95 1.57
C ILE A 114 13.62 27.95 2.16
N TYR A 115 14.79 28.42 2.55
CA TYR A 115 15.76 27.61 3.27
C TYR A 115 16.48 28.44 4.33
N ILE A 116 16.88 27.81 5.42
CA ILE A 116 17.60 28.47 6.51
C ILE A 116 18.86 27.69 6.81
N SER A 117 20.00 28.39 6.77
CA SER A 117 21.30 27.85 7.17
C SER A 117 22.12 28.95 7.83
N SER A 118 22.78 28.64 8.95
CA SER A 118 23.69 29.56 9.66
C SER A 118 23.07 30.97 9.89
N ASN A 119 21.84 31.00 10.42
CA ASN A 119 21.05 32.23 10.65
C ASN A 119 20.79 33.10 9.41
N ARG A 120 20.91 32.53 8.20
CA ARG A 120 20.51 33.18 6.95
C ARG A 120 19.26 32.53 6.41
N LEU A 121 18.25 33.35 6.13
CA LEU A 121 17.05 32.96 5.41
C LEU A 121 17.23 33.25 3.93
N TYR A 122 17.13 32.21 3.11
CA TYR A 122 17.12 32.27 1.65
C TYR A 122 15.68 32.17 1.17
N VAL A 123 15.23 33.15 0.38
CA VAL A 123 13.86 33.25 -0.12
C VAL A 123 13.87 33.17 -1.63
N SER A 124 13.34 32.08 -2.19
CA SER A 124 13.23 31.90 -3.63
C SER A 124 12.03 32.64 -4.19
N ALA A 125 12.26 33.87 -4.66
CA ALA A 125 11.24 34.74 -5.23
C ALA A 125 11.08 34.45 -6.74
N SER A 126 10.33 33.39 -7.06
CA SER A 126 10.21 32.82 -8.42
C SER A 126 9.85 33.85 -9.48
N ALA A 127 8.75 34.58 -9.29
CA ALA A 127 8.28 35.59 -10.24
C ALA A 127 9.20 36.82 -10.32
N ASN A 128 10.12 36.99 -9.36
CA ASN A 128 11.07 38.08 -9.30
C ASN A 128 12.46 37.68 -9.83
N HIS A 129 12.65 36.45 -10.32
CA HIS A 129 13.90 35.99 -10.95
C HIS A 129 15.15 36.10 -10.05
N ARG A 130 14.99 35.97 -8.73
CA ARG A 130 16.08 36.08 -7.75
C ARG A 130 15.81 35.29 -6.47
N VAL A 131 16.88 35.02 -5.72
CA VAL A 131 16.80 34.52 -4.33
C VAL A 131 17.26 35.63 -3.41
N ASP A 132 16.40 36.07 -2.49
CA ASP A 132 16.72 37.12 -1.52
C ASP A 132 17.28 36.49 -0.24
N VAL A 133 18.36 37.06 0.29
CA VAL A 133 19.06 36.53 1.47
C VAL A 133 18.97 37.53 2.62
N PHE A 134 18.55 37.05 3.79
CA PHE A 134 18.39 37.85 4.99
C PHE A 134 19.15 37.24 6.16
N ASP A 135 19.76 38.07 6.99
CA ASP A 135 20.19 37.69 8.34
C ASP A 135 18.97 37.67 9.26
N ILE A 136 18.73 36.55 9.93
CA ILE A 136 17.61 36.36 10.87
C ILE A 136 18.09 36.15 12.32
N SER A 137 19.31 36.58 12.65
CA SER A 137 19.84 36.54 14.02
C SER A 137 19.09 37.48 14.98
N THR A 138 18.40 38.49 14.44
CA THR A 138 17.52 39.40 15.18
C THR A 138 16.05 39.16 14.85
N GLU A 139 15.13 39.65 15.70
CA GLU A 139 13.68 39.47 15.50
C GLU A 139 13.18 40.02 14.16
N ASN A 140 13.78 41.14 13.73
CA ASN A 140 13.62 41.72 12.41
C ASN A 140 14.75 41.22 11.49
N PRO A 141 14.43 40.59 10.35
CA PRO A 141 15.44 40.19 9.38
C PRO A 141 16.16 41.40 8.78
N ASN A 142 17.46 41.30 8.57
CA ASN A 142 18.24 42.30 7.85
C ASN A 142 18.56 41.80 6.44
N PHE A 143 18.17 42.54 5.41
CA PHE A 143 18.53 42.20 4.03
C PHE A 143 20.05 42.20 3.83
N ILE A 144 20.58 41.11 3.25
CA ILE A 144 21.99 40.97 2.90
C ILE A 144 22.18 41.29 1.43
N MET A 145 21.58 40.49 0.54
CA MET A 145 21.72 40.63 -0.91
C MET A 145 20.70 39.76 -1.67
N SER A 146 20.62 39.92 -2.99
CA SER A 146 19.84 39.06 -3.87
C SER A 146 20.76 38.31 -4.85
N LEU A 147 20.61 36.99 -4.92
CA LEU A 147 21.24 36.15 -5.95
C LEU A 147 20.40 36.21 -7.22
N GLY A 148 21.07 36.47 -8.35
CA GLY A 148 20.41 36.75 -9.61
C GLY A 148 20.14 38.24 -9.80
N THR A 149 19.89 38.64 -11.04
CA THR A 149 19.79 40.05 -11.44
C THR A 149 18.38 40.62 -11.30
N GLY A 150 17.41 39.81 -10.84
CA GLY A 150 16.01 40.21 -10.71
C GLY A 150 15.29 40.41 -12.05
N SER A 151 15.93 40.05 -13.17
CA SER A 151 15.40 40.19 -14.52
C SER A 151 15.76 38.96 -15.35
N LEU A 152 14.81 38.51 -16.18
CA LEU A 152 15.01 37.43 -17.16
C LEU A 152 16.24 37.66 -18.05
N ASN A 153 16.51 38.93 -18.39
CA ASN A 153 17.53 39.32 -19.36
C ASN A 153 18.65 40.20 -18.74
N GLY A 154 18.71 40.30 -17.40
CA GLY A 154 19.48 41.31 -16.67
C GLY A 154 21.01 41.15 -16.64
N GLY A 155 21.60 40.35 -17.52
CA GLY A 155 23.04 40.10 -17.56
C GLY A 155 23.34 38.62 -17.73
N GLN A 156 24.12 38.29 -18.78
CA GLN A 156 24.71 37.02 -19.24
C GLN A 156 24.49 35.75 -18.35
N PRO A 157 24.42 34.53 -18.92
CA PRO A 157 24.06 33.27 -18.23
C PRO A 157 24.78 32.97 -16.88
N PHE A 158 25.87 33.65 -16.60
CA PHE A 158 26.64 33.67 -15.35
C PHE A 158 25.97 34.38 -14.16
N TYR A 159 25.04 35.31 -14.37
CA TYR A 159 24.43 36.12 -13.30
C TYR A 159 22.91 35.94 -13.25
N ALA A 160 22.21 36.11 -14.38
CA ALA A 160 20.76 36.01 -14.41
C ALA A 160 20.22 34.62 -14.02
N MET A 161 19.04 34.60 -13.42
CA MET A 161 18.33 33.39 -13.01
C MET A 161 16.90 33.42 -13.55
N THR A 162 16.36 32.26 -13.92
CA THR A 162 15.06 32.17 -14.58
C THR A 162 14.09 31.42 -13.68
N ASN A 163 13.23 32.16 -12.97
CA ASN A 163 12.17 31.60 -12.13
C ASN A 163 12.70 30.56 -11.14
N PRO A 164 13.49 30.97 -10.13
CA PRO A 164 13.99 30.03 -9.14
C PRO A 164 12.84 29.27 -8.49
N SER A 165 12.98 27.96 -8.41
CA SER A 165 11.92 27.06 -7.94
C SER A 165 12.26 26.38 -6.61
N SER A 166 13.55 26.26 -6.27
CA SER A 166 14.00 25.74 -4.99
C SER A 166 15.38 26.25 -4.61
N VAL A 167 15.64 26.37 -3.30
CA VAL A 167 16.92 26.80 -2.75
C VAL A 167 17.34 25.92 -1.58
N THR A 168 18.63 25.60 -1.48
CA THR A 168 19.25 25.00 -0.29
C THR A 168 20.67 25.53 -0.14
N ALA A 169 21.27 25.39 1.04
CA ALA A 169 22.61 25.87 1.30
C ALA A 169 23.34 25.01 2.35
N ASN A 170 24.66 24.93 2.23
CA ASN A 170 25.53 24.44 3.30
C ASN A 170 26.59 25.51 3.62
N ASP A 171 27.59 25.16 4.42
CA ASP A 171 28.64 26.10 4.83
C ASP A 171 29.53 26.57 3.67
N LYS A 172 29.51 25.89 2.52
CA LYS A 172 30.36 26.21 1.36
C LYS A 172 29.59 26.85 0.21
N TYR A 173 28.37 26.38 -0.04
CA TYR A 173 27.64 26.68 -1.27
C TYR A 173 26.17 26.98 -1.02
N VAL A 174 25.61 27.78 -1.91
CA VAL A 174 24.16 27.96 -2.10
C VAL A 174 23.78 27.35 -3.45
N PHE A 175 22.73 26.56 -3.44
CA PHE A 175 22.20 25.84 -4.60
C PHE A 175 20.80 26.33 -4.92
N VAL A 176 20.53 26.66 -6.18
CA VAL A 176 19.22 27.16 -6.61
C VAL A 176 18.78 26.49 -7.90
N ALA A 177 17.69 25.72 -7.85
CA ALA A 177 17.05 25.17 -9.04
C ALA A 177 16.29 26.27 -9.78
N ASP A 178 16.37 26.27 -11.11
CA ASP A 178 15.66 27.21 -11.97
C ASP A 178 14.86 26.47 -13.06
N GLN A 179 13.99 27.19 -13.79
CA GLN A 179 13.13 26.58 -14.82
C GLN A 179 13.87 26.14 -16.11
N LEU A 180 15.20 26.22 -16.13
CA LEU A 180 16.03 25.80 -17.28
C LEU A 180 16.67 24.42 -17.05
N ASN A 181 16.02 23.55 -16.30
CA ASN A 181 16.46 22.16 -16.03
C ASN A 181 17.86 22.08 -15.41
N ARG A 182 18.19 22.99 -14.49
CA ARG A 182 19.53 23.06 -13.88
C ARG A 182 19.47 23.58 -12.45
N ILE A 183 20.53 23.32 -11.72
CA ILE A 183 20.78 23.85 -10.38
C ILE A 183 21.99 24.77 -10.48
N ASN A 184 21.83 26.05 -10.14
CA ASN A 184 22.89 27.05 -10.13
C ASN A 184 23.57 27.05 -8.75
N MET A 185 24.90 27.22 -8.73
CA MET A 185 25.69 27.22 -7.51
C MET A 185 26.39 28.56 -7.29
N TRP A 186 26.50 28.98 -6.04
CA TRP A 186 27.34 30.09 -5.58
C TRP A 186 28.14 29.65 -4.36
N THR A 187 29.29 30.26 -4.10
CA THR A 187 30.00 30.10 -2.83
C THR A 187 29.37 30.96 -1.74
N GLN A 188 29.37 30.50 -0.50
CA GLN A 188 28.86 31.29 0.64
C GLN A 188 29.61 32.60 0.84
N ASP A 189 30.93 32.61 0.58
CA ASP A 189 31.77 33.81 0.65
C ASP A 189 31.31 34.91 -0.32
N ALA A 190 30.66 34.53 -1.42
CA ALA A 190 30.16 35.49 -2.39
C ALA A 190 28.76 36.02 -2.04
N VAL A 191 28.08 35.46 -1.03
CA VAL A 191 26.74 35.85 -0.54
C VAL A 191 26.84 37.01 0.48
N THR A 192 27.71 37.97 0.17
CA THR A 192 27.83 39.28 0.85
C THR A 192 28.19 40.38 -0.15
N ALA A 193 28.40 40.03 -1.42
CA ALA A 193 28.73 40.96 -2.49
C ALA A 193 27.48 41.66 -3.04
N LYS A 194 27.67 42.85 -3.64
CA LYS A 194 26.58 43.61 -4.29
C LYS A 194 25.98 42.88 -5.50
N GLU A 195 26.83 42.18 -6.25
CA GLU A 195 26.46 41.28 -7.35
C GLU A 195 27.46 40.12 -7.35
N THR A 196 26.99 38.90 -7.59
CA THR A 196 27.84 37.70 -7.52
C THR A 196 27.59 36.76 -8.69
N ARG A 197 28.68 36.18 -9.19
CA ARG A 197 28.70 35.25 -10.30
C ARG A 197 28.39 33.84 -9.82
N LYS A 198 27.69 33.06 -10.65
CA LYS A 198 27.54 31.60 -10.45
C LYS A 198 28.92 30.93 -10.46
N PHE A 199 29.16 30.07 -9.47
CA PHE A 199 30.34 29.24 -9.31
C PHE A 199 30.33 28.04 -10.27
N ASN A 200 29.20 27.34 -10.37
CA ASN A 200 29.00 26.19 -11.26
C ASN A 200 27.50 25.92 -11.50
N ARG A 201 27.16 24.94 -12.35
CA ARG A 201 25.79 24.48 -12.59
C ARG A 201 25.72 22.94 -12.67
N LEU A 202 24.69 22.37 -12.06
CA LEU A 202 24.37 20.95 -12.16
C LEU A 202 23.19 20.74 -13.11
N SER A 203 23.21 19.63 -13.84
CA SER A 203 22.10 19.22 -14.70
C SER A 203 20.95 18.76 -13.83
N LEU A 204 19.71 19.11 -14.15
CA LEU A 204 18.52 18.56 -13.50
C LEU A 204 17.56 18.02 -14.56
N PRO A 205 17.83 16.80 -15.09
CA PRO A 205 17.07 16.25 -16.21
C PRO A 205 15.58 16.09 -15.89
N GLY A 206 14.74 16.25 -16.91
CA GLY A 206 13.29 16.02 -16.79
C GLY A 206 12.53 17.03 -15.91
N CYS A 207 13.18 18.12 -15.47
CA CYS A 207 12.60 19.15 -14.63
C CYS A 207 12.27 20.41 -15.46
N ALA A 208 11.29 20.28 -16.36
CA ALA A 208 10.87 21.30 -17.31
C ALA A 208 10.06 22.45 -16.66
N ALA A 209 9.46 23.33 -17.49
CA ALA A 209 8.56 24.38 -17.01
C ALA A 209 7.46 23.79 -16.09
N ASN A 210 7.28 24.39 -14.91
CA ASN A 210 6.42 23.93 -13.79
C ASN A 210 6.98 22.81 -12.89
N CYS A 211 8.24 22.40 -13.10
CA CYS A 211 8.92 21.56 -12.11
C CYS A 211 9.28 22.38 -10.85
N ALA A 212 8.88 21.87 -9.69
CA ALA A 212 9.21 22.42 -8.38
C ALA A 212 9.99 21.35 -7.58
N PRO A 213 11.29 21.15 -7.87
CA PRO A 213 12.08 20.17 -7.14
C PRO A 213 12.27 20.61 -5.68
N ARG A 214 12.64 19.68 -4.81
CA ARG A 214 13.18 19.97 -3.48
C ARG A 214 14.64 19.61 -3.43
N LEU A 215 15.45 20.57 -2.99
CA LEU A 215 16.88 20.40 -2.83
C LEU A 215 17.22 20.18 -1.36
N GLU A 216 18.13 19.25 -1.08
CA GLU A 216 18.60 18.99 0.28
C GLU A 216 20.07 18.60 0.26
N VAL A 217 20.87 19.24 1.12
CA VAL A 217 22.28 18.88 1.30
C VAL A 217 22.42 17.87 2.42
N VAL A 218 23.08 16.74 2.14
CA VAL A 218 23.33 15.68 3.10
C VAL A 218 24.81 15.31 3.07
N GLY A 219 25.59 15.85 4.01
CA GLY A 219 27.04 15.70 4.02
C GLY A 219 27.67 16.24 2.73
N ASP A 220 28.44 15.40 2.04
CA ASP A 220 29.13 15.72 0.78
C ASP A 220 28.21 15.51 -0.47
N GLN A 221 26.90 15.32 -0.28
CA GLN A 221 25.95 15.08 -1.37
C GLN A 221 24.84 16.14 -1.44
N LEU A 222 24.40 16.47 -2.65
CA LEU A 222 23.18 17.24 -2.90
C LEU A 222 22.11 16.30 -3.47
N TYR A 223 20.93 16.29 -2.86
CA TYR A 223 19.74 15.59 -3.32
C TYR A 223 18.82 16.60 -4.03
N ALA A 224 18.28 16.20 -5.18
CA ALA A 224 17.24 16.94 -5.88
C ALA A 224 16.07 16.00 -6.18
N SER A 225 14.94 16.18 -5.50
CA SER A 225 13.73 15.36 -5.64
C SER A 225 12.62 16.13 -6.34
N THR A 226 12.08 15.58 -7.42
CA THR A 226 11.02 16.21 -8.21
C THR A 226 9.63 15.85 -7.67
N THR A 227 8.62 16.66 -8.02
CA THR A 227 7.21 16.42 -7.62
C THR A 227 6.59 15.11 -8.14
N ASN A 228 7.23 14.48 -9.13
CA ASN A 228 6.85 13.18 -9.71
C ASN A 228 7.61 11.99 -9.09
N GLY A 229 8.50 12.25 -8.12
CA GLY A 229 9.22 11.21 -7.38
C GLY A 229 10.59 10.83 -7.93
N HIS A 230 11.09 11.51 -8.98
CA HIS A 230 12.46 11.31 -9.46
C HIS A 230 13.45 12.01 -8.52
N THR A 231 14.48 11.30 -8.09
CA THR A 231 15.54 11.82 -7.23
C THR A 231 16.89 11.70 -7.92
N TYR A 232 17.64 12.79 -7.90
CA TYR A 232 18.99 12.91 -8.42
C TYR A 232 19.96 13.23 -7.28
N VAL A 233 21.12 12.59 -7.27
CA VAL A 233 22.15 12.82 -6.24
C VAL A 233 23.44 13.26 -6.90
N TYR A 234 24.07 14.31 -6.39
CA TYR A 234 25.32 14.87 -6.88
C TYR A 234 26.40 14.78 -5.80
N ASP A 235 27.64 14.50 -6.21
CA ASP A 235 28.82 14.71 -5.34
C ASP A 235 29.19 16.19 -5.38
N ILE A 236 29.11 16.86 -4.24
CA ILE A 236 29.42 18.29 -4.13
C ILE A 236 30.78 18.57 -3.49
N LYS A 237 31.54 17.52 -3.14
CA LYS A 237 32.84 17.65 -2.46
C LYS A 237 33.91 18.26 -3.36
N SER A 238 33.95 17.83 -4.62
CA SER A 238 35.04 18.13 -5.55
C SER A 238 34.66 19.14 -6.64
N ILE A 239 33.55 19.86 -6.47
CA ILE A 239 33.12 20.84 -7.47
C ILE A 239 34.06 22.04 -7.44
N THR A 240 34.63 22.37 -8.60
CA THR A 240 35.47 23.55 -8.81
C THR A 240 34.70 24.62 -9.59
N GLU A 241 35.17 25.86 -9.55
CA GLU A 241 34.59 26.94 -10.35
C GLU A 241 34.72 26.66 -11.85
N THR A 242 33.72 27.05 -12.65
CA THR A 242 33.80 26.97 -14.12
C THR A 242 33.22 28.22 -14.79
N MET A 243 33.80 28.59 -15.93
CA MET A 243 33.28 29.64 -16.82
C MET A 243 32.49 29.09 -18.01
N ASP A 244 32.31 27.78 -18.11
CA ASP A 244 31.48 27.21 -19.18
C ASP A 244 30.00 27.28 -18.80
N THR A 245 29.16 27.75 -19.72
CA THR A 245 27.71 27.80 -19.53
C THR A 245 26.95 26.59 -20.04
N ASN A 246 27.63 25.70 -20.78
CA ASN A 246 27.04 24.52 -21.40
C ASN A 246 27.40 23.23 -20.67
N SER A 247 28.56 23.15 -20.03
CA SER A 247 28.93 22.01 -19.18
C SER A 247 28.12 22.01 -17.88
N LEU A 248 27.30 20.97 -17.71
CA LEU A 248 26.53 20.73 -16.51
C LEU A 248 27.04 19.48 -15.79
N ILE A 249 27.25 19.58 -14.47
CA ILE A 249 27.62 18.44 -13.64
C ILE A 249 26.44 17.46 -13.60
N GLN A 250 26.70 16.21 -13.97
CA GLN A 250 25.69 15.15 -14.01
C GLN A 250 25.49 14.52 -12.62
N PRO A 251 24.29 14.01 -12.32
CA PRO A 251 24.07 13.27 -11.08
C PRO A 251 24.87 11.97 -11.07
N ILE A 252 25.43 11.62 -9.91
CA ILE A 252 26.12 10.35 -9.66
C ILE A 252 25.14 9.21 -9.40
N LYS A 253 23.89 9.52 -8.99
CA LYS A 253 22.82 8.55 -8.79
C LYS A 253 21.49 9.11 -9.27
N THR A 254 20.64 8.25 -9.83
CA THR A 254 19.29 8.60 -10.29
C THR A 254 18.32 7.47 -9.97
N GLN A 255 17.15 7.80 -9.44
CA GLN A 255 16.12 6.82 -9.14
C GLN A 255 14.74 7.41 -9.32
N ASN A 256 13.82 6.63 -9.89
CA ASN A 256 12.48 7.09 -10.28
C ASN A 256 11.44 6.66 -9.26
N SER A 257 10.43 7.51 -9.03
CA SER A 257 9.26 7.24 -8.20
C SER A 257 9.57 6.86 -6.74
N ILE A 258 10.67 7.35 -6.19
CA ILE A 258 11.11 7.02 -4.83
C ILE A 258 10.93 8.15 -3.80
N ALA A 259 11.08 9.42 -4.17
CA ALA A 259 10.90 10.51 -3.23
C ALA A 259 10.50 11.83 -3.90
N THR A 260 9.52 12.52 -3.33
CA THR A 260 9.14 13.90 -3.68
C THR A 260 9.85 14.92 -2.80
N VAL A 261 10.24 14.52 -1.59
CA VAL A 261 11.01 15.33 -0.63
C VAL A 261 12.05 14.43 0.01
N VAL A 262 13.26 14.96 0.20
CA VAL A 262 14.32 14.37 1.01
C VAL A 262 14.72 15.43 2.02
N HIS A 263 14.81 15.07 3.30
CA HIS A 263 15.14 16.00 4.38
C HIS A 263 16.11 15.35 5.37
N SER A 264 17.24 16.01 5.64
CA SER A 264 18.21 15.58 6.63
C SER A 264 17.88 16.23 7.97
N ALA A 265 17.29 15.45 8.86
CA ALA A 265 16.93 15.88 10.20
C ALA A 265 18.13 15.85 11.17
N GLN A 266 17.96 16.51 12.32
CA GLN A 266 18.97 16.60 13.38
C GLN A 266 19.16 15.29 14.16
N ASP A 267 18.23 14.34 14.07
CA ASP A 267 18.27 13.04 14.74
C ASP A 267 19.17 12.00 14.02
N ASN A 268 20.06 12.48 13.16
CA ASN A 268 20.92 11.70 12.27
C ASN A 268 20.17 10.79 11.27
N LEU A 269 18.91 11.08 10.95
CA LEU A 269 18.18 10.36 9.92
C LEU A 269 17.91 11.21 8.66
N LEU A 270 17.72 10.47 7.57
CA LEU A 270 17.24 10.97 6.29
C LEU A 270 15.77 10.61 6.14
N TYR A 271 14.90 11.61 6.09
CA TYR A 271 13.47 11.44 5.85
C TYR A 271 13.16 11.58 4.37
N THR A 272 12.32 10.69 3.85
CA THR A 272 11.85 10.75 2.46
C THR A 272 10.34 10.65 2.41
N ALA A 273 9.70 11.56 1.70
CA ALA A 273 8.27 11.45 1.36
C ALA A 273 8.12 10.86 -0.04
N GLN A 274 7.31 9.81 -0.20
CA GLN A 274 7.08 9.12 -1.46
C GLN A 274 5.87 9.72 -2.21
N PRO A 275 5.74 9.51 -3.54
CA PRO A 275 4.53 9.89 -4.28
C PRO A 275 3.23 9.28 -3.72
N SER A 276 3.32 8.13 -3.05
CA SER A 276 2.23 7.44 -2.37
C SER A 276 1.77 8.10 -1.07
N GLY A 277 2.46 9.16 -0.62
CA GLY A 277 2.27 9.82 0.67
C GLY A 277 2.95 9.10 1.85
N LYS A 278 3.54 7.93 1.64
CA LYS A 278 4.34 7.25 2.66
C LYS A 278 5.59 8.09 2.97
N ILE A 279 5.83 8.38 4.25
CA ILE A 279 7.07 8.97 4.74
C ILE A 279 7.89 7.87 5.39
N SER A 280 9.18 7.81 5.10
CA SER A 280 10.11 6.82 5.65
C SER A 280 11.42 7.47 6.06
N SER A 281 12.03 7.00 7.14
CA SER A 281 13.33 7.44 7.62
C SER A 281 14.40 6.39 7.37
N PHE A 282 15.64 6.82 7.19
CA PHE A 282 16.80 5.96 6.92
C PHE A 282 18.02 6.49 7.68
N SER A 283 18.95 5.61 8.05
CA SER A 283 20.25 6.07 8.57
C SER A 283 21.00 6.87 7.50
N LYS A 284 21.66 7.95 7.93
CA LYS A 284 22.58 8.73 7.08
C LYS A 284 23.98 8.10 6.99
N ASP A 285 24.22 7.01 7.71
CA ASP A 285 25.53 6.35 7.70
C ASP A 285 25.80 5.72 6.34
N ASN A 286 27.02 5.96 5.84
CA ASN A 286 27.52 5.35 4.59
C ASN A 286 26.68 5.64 3.34
N LEU A 287 25.92 6.75 3.27
CA LEU A 287 25.14 7.12 2.08
C LEU A 287 25.97 7.15 0.78
N LEU A 288 27.26 7.51 0.87
CA LEU A 288 28.18 7.50 -0.27
C LEU A 288 28.42 6.09 -0.84
N SER A 289 28.45 5.04 -0.01
CA SER A 289 28.73 3.68 -0.46
C SER A 289 27.51 2.92 -0.99
N VAL A 290 26.29 3.44 -0.78
CA VAL A 290 25.06 2.83 -1.29
C VAL A 290 24.93 3.10 -2.80
N SER A 291 24.59 2.10 -3.61
CA SER A 291 24.46 2.26 -5.07
C SER A 291 23.18 2.98 -5.52
N THR A 292 22.15 2.99 -4.68
CA THR A 292 20.87 3.68 -4.91
C THR A 292 20.88 5.11 -4.36
N ALA A 293 19.92 5.94 -4.81
CA ALA A 293 19.76 7.29 -4.29
C ALA A 293 19.33 7.27 -2.81
N ILE A 294 18.36 6.43 -2.46
CA ILE A 294 17.88 6.24 -1.08
C ILE A 294 18.26 4.84 -0.59
N PRO A 295 18.64 4.67 0.69
CA PRO A 295 18.90 3.34 1.27
C PRO A 295 17.68 2.41 1.24
N SER A 296 17.92 1.09 1.31
CA SER A 296 16.84 0.10 1.32
C SER A 296 16.24 -0.14 2.71
N ASN A 297 17.03 0.03 3.77
CA ASN A 297 16.65 -0.34 5.13
C ASN A 297 15.98 0.83 5.83
N THR A 298 14.65 0.79 5.88
CA THR A 298 13.84 1.78 6.58
C THR A 298 13.98 1.64 8.09
N VAL A 299 14.19 2.77 8.79
CA VAL A 299 14.20 2.86 10.25
C VAL A 299 12.76 3.01 10.75
N ASP A 300 12.03 4.03 10.29
CA ASP A 300 10.62 4.25 10.61
C ASP A 300 9.81 4.49 9.33
N SER A 301 8.52 4.21 9.37
CA SER A 301 7.63 4.69 8.31
C SER A 301 6.24 5.00 8.81
N VAL A 302 5.62 6.01 8.22
CA VAL A 302 4.24 6.42 8.46
C VAL A 302 3.54 6.61 7.12
N GLN A 303 2.30 6.17 7.03
CA GLN A 303 1.44 6.42 5.88
C GLN A 303 -0.01 6.66 6.30
N GLN A 304 -0.47 5.98 7.35
CA GLN A 304 -1.77 6.26 7.95
C GLN A 304 -1.58 7.18 9.15
N TYR A 305 -2.50 8.10 9.35
CA TYR A 305 -2.52 9.00 10.49
C TYR A 305 -3.96 9.35 10.84
N ARG A 306 -4.17 9.91 12.03
CA ARG A 306 -5.46 10.47 12.44
C ARG A 306 -5.28 11.86 13.01
N VAL A 307 -6.19 12.76 12.68
CA VAL A 307 -6.21 14.10 13.27
C VAL A 307 -7.02 14.10 14.55
N LYS A 308 -6.55 14.83 15.56
CA LYS A 308 -7.25 14.99 16.84
C LYS A 308 -8.73 15.37 16.66
N GLY A 309 -9.61 14.62 17.33
CA GLY A 309 -11.06 14.85 17.29
C GLY A 309 -11.79 14.24 16.09
N GLN A 310 -11.07 13.69 15.12
CA GLN A 310 -11.66 12.87 14.07
C GLN A 310 -11.75 11.42 14.50
N THR A 311 -12.77 10.71 14.02
CA THR A 311 -12.97 9.30 14.38
C THR A 311 -12.24 8.34 13.46
N THR A 312 -11.92 8.73 12.23
CA THR A 312 -11.34 7.86 11.20
C THR A 312 -9.87 8.14 10.92
N SER A 313 -9.12 7.10 10.59
CA SER A 313 -7.76 7.23 10.06
C SER A 313 -7.78 7.68 8.59
N GLN A 314 -6.77 8.44 8.19
CA GLN A 314 -6.55 8.97 6.85
C GLN A 314 -5.19 8.51 6.32
N THR A 315 -5.09 8.38 4.99
CA THR A 315 -3.81 8.19 4.32
C THR A 315 -3.15 9.54 4.10
N LEU A 316 -1.86 9.64 4.43
CA LEU A 316 -1.06 10.82 4.16
C LEU A 316 -1.11 11.14 2.66
N PRO A 317 -1.45 12.37 2.28
CA PRO A 317 -1.32 12.80 0.90
C PRO A 317 0.16 12.98 0.52
N LYS A 318 0.43 13.09 -0.78
CA LYS A 318 1.76 13.41 -1.30
C LYS A 318 2.30 14.69 -0.68
N SER A 319 3.45 14.61 -0.02
CA SER A 319 4.12 15.78 0.57
C SER A 319 4.68 16.69 -0.52
N LEU A 320 4.43 17.99 -0.34
CA LEU A 320 5.05 19.08 -1.10
C LEU A 320 6.36 19.54 -0.45
N ASP A 321 6.45 19.43 0.87
CA ASP A 321 7.64 19.76 1.65
C ASP A 321 7.58 19.10 3.03
N LEU A 322 8.72 18.99 3.72
CA LEU A 322 8.83 18.28 4.99
C LEU A 322 10.00 18.82 5.84
N THR A 323 9.75 18.97 7.14
CA THR A 323 10.80 19.22 8.14
C THR A 323 10.52 18.42 9.43
N VAL A 324 11.55 18.18 10.24
CA VAL A 324 11.42 17.45 11.51
C VAL A 324 11.89 18.29 12.70
N TYR A 325 11.09 18.36 13.76
CA TYR A 325 11.42 19.01 15.03
C TYR A 325 11.25 18.01 16.18
N GLY A 326 12.36 17.67 16.85
CA GLY A 326 12.37 16.59 17.84
C GLY A 326 11.85 15.29 17.23
N ASP A 327 10.88 14.66 17.87
CA ASP A 327 10.20 13.48 17.34
C ASP A 327 8.93 13.82 16.52
N THR A 328 8.74 15.05 16.04
CA THR A 328 7.54 15.44 15.24
C THR A 328 7.90 15.72 13.80
N ILE A 329 7.23 15.04 12.87
CA ILE A 329 7.32 15.34 11.44
C ILE A 329 6.28 16.41 11.11
N TYR A 330 6.71 17.49 10.46
CA TYR A 330 5.84 18.49 9.85
C TYR A 330 5.87 18.29 8.35
N THR A 331 4.74 17.90 7.75
CA THR A 331 4.62 17.69 6.31
C THR A 331 3.60 18.63 5.70
N LEU A 332 4.02 19.40 4.69
CA LEU A 332 3.15 20.28 3.92
C LEU A 332 2.49 19.49 2.79
N SER A 333 1.16 19.51 2.73
CA SER A 333 0.39 18.81 1.70
C SER A 333 -1.02 19.37 1.60
N ASN A 334 -1.61 19.40 0.39
CA ASN A 334 -3.00 19.83 0.16
C ASN A 334 -3.41 21.13 0.90
N GLN A 335 -2.55 22.16 0.88
CA GLN A 335 -2.77 23.44 1.58
C GLN A 335 -2.90 23.31 3.11
N LYS A 336 -2.25 22.31 3.72
CA LYS A 336 -2.17 22.11 5.16
C LYS A 336 -0.78 21.68 5.58
N ILE A 337 -0.40 21.99 6.81
CA ILE A 337 0.77 21.37 7.44
C ILE A 337 0.26 20.37 8.47
N ILE A 338 0.60 19.10 8.28
CA ILE A 338 0.25 18.03 9.21
C ILE A 338 1.45 17.84 10.13
N ALA A 339 1.24 18.07 11.44
CA ALA A 339 2.21 17.75 12.48
C ALA A 339 1.91 16.34 13.02
N LEU A 340 2.86 15.43 12.82
CA LEU A 340 2.79 14.01 13.16
C LEU A 340 3.81 13.70 14.26
N PRO A 341 3.39 13.69 15.54
CA PRO A 341 4.26 13.27 16.63
C PRO A 341 4.57 11.79 16.49
N LEU A 342 5.84 11.43 16.54
CA LEU A 342 6.31 10.06 16.64
C LEU A 342 6.53 9.73 18.11
N ARG A 343 6.12 8.54 18.51
CA ARG A 343 6.30 8.02 19.88
C ARG A 343 6.93 6.64 19.81
N LYS A 344 7.71 6.33 20.83
CA LYS A 344 8.49 5.08 20.90
C LYS A 344 7.70 4.00 21.62
N ILE A 345 7.69 2.80 21.05
CA ILE A 345 7.28 1.57 21.72
C ILE A 345 8.46 0.59 21.78
N LYS A 346 8.53 -0.20 22.86
CA LYS A 346 9.38 -1.39 22.92
C LYS A 346 8.52 -2.63 22.72
N GLN A 347 9.11 -3.69 22.18
CA GLN A 347 8.49 -5.02 22.12
C GLN A 347 9.22 -5.93 23.10
N VAL A 348 8.61 -6.19 24.27
CA VAL A 348 9.22 -7.00 25.33
C VAL A 348 8.59 -8.37 25.35
N VAL A 349 9.35 -9.37 24.93
CA VAL A 349 8.93 -10.78 24.92
C VAL A 349 9.18 -11.40 26.30
N SER A 350 8.23 -12.19 26.80
CA SER A 350 8.52 -13.17 27.85
C SER A 350 7.94 -14.53 27.49
N ASN A 351 8.46 -15.57 28.13
CA ASN A 351 8.04 -16.95 27.91
C ASN A 351 6.69 -17.29 28.58
N ASP A 352 6.13 -16.36 29.36
CA ASP A 352 4.90 -16.58 30.10
C ASP A 352 3.69 -16.25 29.22
N PRO A 353 2.78 -17.20 28.95
CA PRO A 353 1.52 -16.91 28.29
C PRO A 353 0.62 -16.10 29.24
N VAL A 354 -0.34 -15.39 28.66
CA VAL A 354 -1.32 -14.60 29.39
C VAL A 354 -2.75 -15.01 29.00
N LYS A 355 -3.72 -14.59 29.80
CA LYS A 355 -5.13 -14.76 29.42
C LYS A 355 -5.45 -13.81 28.27
N SER A 356 -5.97 -14.37 27.17
CA SER A 356 -6.40 -13.60 26.02
C SER A 356 -7.53 -12.64 26.34
N ILE A 357 -7.53 -11.49 25.67
CA ILE A 357 -8.63 -10.52 25.74
C ILE A 357 -9.84 -11.14 25.03
N GLY A 358 -10.93 -11.36 25.77
CA GLY A 358 -12.18 -11.88 25.21
C GLY A 358 -13.13 -10.74 24.85
N LEU A 359 -13.68 -10.78 23.64
CA LEU A 359 -14.66 -9.86 23.10
C LEU A 359 -15.93 -10.62 22.73
N LEU A 360 -17.08 -9.95 22.89
CA LEU A 360 -18.37 -10.46 22.44
C LEU A 360 -18.94 -9.52 21.37
N GLU A 361 -19.42 -10.06 20.24
CA GLU A 361 -20.07 -9.22 19.21
C GLU A 361 -21.26 -8.46 19.79
N SER A 362 -21.99 -9.06 20.75
CA SER A 362 -23.12 -8.42 21.43
C SER A 362 -22.75 -7.18 22.26
N GLN A 363 -21.46 -6.93 22.49
CA GLN A 363 -20.94 -5.73 23.15
C GLN A 363 -20.49 -4.65 22.16
N ALA A 364 -20.74 -4.83 20.85
CA ALA A 364 -20.45 -3.83 19.85
C ALA A 364 -21.21 -2.52 20.15
N THR A 365 -20.50 -1.40 20.04
CA THR A 365 -21.09 -0.06 20.19
C THR A 365 -21.87 0.36 18.95
N GLU A 366 -21.53 -0.22 17.80
CA GLU A 366 -22.26 -0.07 16.54
C GLU A 366 -22.38 -1.46 15.91
N GLN A 367 -23.57 -1.80 15.40
CA GLN A 367 -23.79 -3.02 14.64
C GLN A 367 -24.78 -2.76 13.52
N THR A 368 -24.42 -3.12 12.31
CA THR A 368 -25.26 -2.97 11.12
C THR A 368 -25.24 -4.24 10.28
N ARG A 369 -26.31 -4.49 9.56
CA ARG A 369 -26.39 -5.57 8.57
C ARG A 369 -26.20 -4.99 7.16
N MET A 370 -25.62 -5.79 6.29
CA MET A 370 -25.40 -5.50 4.87
C MET A 370 -26.13 -6.51 4.01
N LEU A 371 -26.38 -6.15 2.76
CA LEU A 371 -27.01 -7.01 1.77
C LEU A 371 -28.33 -7.58 2.30
N GLN A 372 -29.11 -6.80 3.05
CA GLN A 372 -30.41 -7.25 3.56
C GLN A 372 -31.51 -6.99 2.53
N ASP A 373 -32.56 -7.81 2.56
CA ASP A 373 -33.72 -7.57 1.69
C ASP A 373 -34.32 -6.19 1.97
N GLY A 374 -34.71 -5.48 0.90
CA GLY A 374 -35.14 -4.09 0.96
C GLY A 374 -34.01 -3.04 0.93
N GLU A 375 -32.74 -3.44 0.97
CA GLU A 375 -31.63 -2.51 0.78
C GLU A 375 -31.68 -1.88 -0.63
N SER A 376 -31.57 -0.55 -0.70
CA SER A 376 -31.73 0.18 -1.95
C SER A 376 -30.65 -0.17 -2.97
N TRP A 377 -31.02 -0.19 -4.26
CA TRP A 377 -30.08 -0.43 -5.35
C TRP A 377 -28.91 0.57 -5.36
N ALA A 378 -29.17 1.83 -5.00
CA ALA A 378 -28.13 2.86 -4.90
C ALA A 378 -27.11 2.58 -3.79
N THR A 379 -27.53 2.00 -2.66
CA THR A 379 -26.61 1.57 -1.60
C THR A 379 -25.86 0.31 -2.02
N LEU A 380 -26.58 -0.66 -2.58
CA LEU A 380 -26.02 -1.95 -3.01
C LEU A 380 -24.90 -1.79 -4.04
N THR A 381 -25.07 -0.86 -4.99
CA THR A 381 -24.11 -0.60 -6.07
C THR A 381 -23.09 0.49 -5.74
N ASN A 382 -23.14 1.08 -4.54
CA ASN A 382 -22.14 2.05 -4.10
C ASN A 382 -20.84 1.34 -3.71
N THR A 383 -19.83 1.41 -4.57
CA THR A 383 -18.55 0.73 -4.38
C THR A 383 -17.76 1.19 -3.15
N THR A 384 -18.05 2.37 -2.59
CA THR A 384 -17.41 2.82 -1.33
C THR A 384 -18.06 2.21 -0.10
N GLN A 385 -19.31 1.74 -0.21
CA GLN A 385 -20.07 1.12 0.87
C GLN A 385 -20.17 -0.41 0.74
N ARG A 386 -20.16 -0.92 -0.49
CA ARG A 386 -20.31 -2.34 -0.82
C ARG A 386 -19.17 -2.78 -1.72
N ASN A 387 -18.14 -3.30 -1.08
CA ASN A 387 -17.01 -3.95 -1.73
C ASN A 387 -16.38 -4.93 -0.76
N VAL A 388 -15.79 -6.00 -1.28
CA VAL A 388 -15.03 -6.94 -0.46
C VAL A 388 -13.84 -7.48 -1.23
N LEU A 389 -12.70 -7.58 -0.54
CA LEU A 389 -11.57 -8.38 -0.99
C LEU A 389 -11.83 -9.83 -0.62
N ILE A 390 -11.86 -10.74 -1.58
CA ILE A 390 -12.35 -12.11 -1.37
C ILE A 390 -11.44 -12.93 -0.42
N ASN A 391 -10.14 -12.63 -0.36
CA ASN A 391 -9.23 -13.17 0.67
C ASN A 391 -9.34 -12.46 2.03
N LYS A 392 -10.26 -11.51 2.19
CA LYS A 392 -10.59 -10.78 3.42
C LYS A 392 -12.10 -10.71 3.64
N ILE A 393 -12.81 -11.81 3.32
CA ILE A 393 -14.26 -11.97 3.58
C ILE A 393 -14.60 -11.64 5.04
N LEU A 394 -13.72 -12.03 5.96
CA LEU A 394 -13.68 -11.51 7.31
C LEU A 394 -12.55 -10.49 7.39
N SER A 395 -12.84 -9.28 7.85
CA SER A 395 -11.82 -8.26 8.01
C SER A 395 -11.96 -7.50 9.32
N VAL A 396 -10.83 -6.98 9.78
CA VAL A 396 -10.71 -6.14 10.95
C VAL A 396 -9.83 -4.95 10.59
N SER A 397 -10.19 -3.77 11.08
CA SER A 397 -9.33 -2.60 11.06
C SER A 397 -9.38 -1.88 12.40
N PHE A 398 -8.33 -1.11 12.68
CA PHE A 398 -8.22 -0.32 13.90
C PHE A 398 -8.66 1.10 13.60
N ASP A 399 -9.61 1.55 14.39
CA ASP A 399 -10.15 2.90 14.36
C ASP A 399 -10.00 3.51 15.76
N GLY A 400 -8.75 3.79 16.13
CA GLY A 400 -8.37 4.26 17.48
C GLY A 400 -8.57 3.12 18.44
N SER A 401 -9.36 3.35 19.50
CA SER A 401 -9.74 2.27 20.40
C SER A 401 -10.81 1.33 19.84
N ALA A 402 -11.39 1.57 18.65
CA ALA A 402 -12.43 0.71 18.09
C ALA A 402 -11.85 -0.30 17.10
N LEU A 403 -12.16 -1.58 17.28
CA LEU A 403 -12.01 -2.62 16.26
C LEU A 403 -13.24 -2.57 15.35
N ARG A 404 -13.03 -2.20 14.08
CA ARG A 404 -14.05 -2.26 13.03
C ARG A 404 -13.99 -3.64 12.40
N LEU A 405 -15.02 -4.43 12.61
CA LEU A 405 -15.16 -5.79 12.12
C LEU A 405 -16.14 -5.79 10.98
N GLN A 406 -15.81 -6.50 9.91
CA GLN A 406 -16.69 -6.70 8.77
C GLN A 406 -16.73 -8.18 8.40
N SER A 407 -17.94 -8.70 8.25
CA SER A 407 -18.19 -10.06 7.81
C SER A 407 -19.02 -10.03 6.53
N TYR A 408 -18.42 -10.44 5.42
CA TYR A 408 -19.11 -10.83 4.20
C TYR A 408 -19.36 -12.34 4.15
N SER A 409 -19.09 -13.06 5.25
CA SER A 409 -19.43 -14.48 5.31
C SER A 409 -20.94 -14.63 5.23
N ALA A 410 -21.40 -15.57 4.40
CA ALA A 410 -22.82 -15.91 4.30
C ALA A 410 -23.27 -16.81 5.46
N ALA A 411 -22.34 -17.55 6.06
CA ALA A 411 -22.57 -18.38 7.23
C ALA A 411 -22.09 -17.67 8.51
N PRO A 412 -22.75 -17.90 9.66
CA PRO A 412 -22.26 -17.39 10.94
C PRO A 412 -20.92 -18.04 11.24
N VAL A 413 -20.00 -17.27 11.80
CA VAL A 413 -18.67 -17.75 12.17
C VAL A 413 -18.44 -17.55 13.66
N THR A 414 -17.73 -18.47 14.30
CA THR A 414 -17.59 -18.53 15.76
C THR A 414 -16.18 -18.86 16.21
N ASN A 415 -15.88 -18.64 17.50
CA ASN A 415 -14.59 -18.95 18.12
C ASN A 415 -13.41 -18.36 17.33
N LEU A 416 -13.45 -17.05 17.14
CA LEU A 416 -12.54 -16.32 16.28
C LEU A 416 -11.34 -15.79 17.08
N LYS A 417 -10.20 -15.71 16.40
CA LYS A 417 -8.99 -15.05 16.89
C LYS A 417 -8.66 -13.87 15.98
N ILE A 418 -8.42 -12.72 16.57
CA ILE A 418 -7.89 -11.54 15.88
C ILE A 418 -6.37 -11.60 16.07
N GLU A 419 -5.66 -11.83 14.98
CA GLU A 419 -4.20 -11.92 14.97
C GLU A 419 -3.60 -10.66 14.32
N GLY A 420 -2.56 -10.11 14.92
CA GLY A 420 -1.84 -8.94 14.42
C GLY A 420 -0.34 -9.19 14.34
N LYS A 421 0.27 -8.83 13.22
CA LYS A 421 1.72 -8.77 13.06
C LYS A 421 2.23 -7.45 13.61
N LEU A 422 3.01 -7.48 14.69
CA LEU A 422 3.55 -6.27 15.30
C LEU A 422 4.41 -5.51 14.29
N ARG A 423 4.26 -4.18 14.28
CA ARG A 423 4.98 -3.29 13.37
C ARG A 423 6.49 -3.50 13.42
N GLN A 424 7.12 -3.59 12.25
CA GLN A 424 8.56 -3.78 12.08
C GLN A 424 9.12 -5.01 12.81
N SER A 425 8.26 -6.03 12.96
CA SER A 425 8.60 -7.26 13.65
C SER A 425 8.08 -8.47 12.88
N ASN A 426 8.75 -9.60 13.07
CA ASN A 426 8.26 -10.90 12.58
C ASN A 426 7.31 -11.57 13.59
N GLN A 427 7.03 -10.91 14.72
CA GLN A 427 6.16 -11.43 15.75
C GLN A 427 4.69 -11.19 15.40
N TRP A 428 3.94 -12.28 15.42
CA TRP A 428 2.50 -12.27 15.37
C TRP A 428 1.94 -12.54 16.76
N VAL A 429 0.93 -11.78 17.12
CA VAL A 429 0.27 -11.87 18.42
C VAL A 429 -1.24 -12.05 18.28
N GLU A 430 -1.84 -12.75 19.23
CA GLU A 430 -3.28 -12.80 19.43
C GLU A 430 -3.72 -11.50 20.11
N VAL A 431 -4.35 -10.61 19.35
CA VAL A 431 -4.83 -9.30 19.83
C VAL A 431 -6.03 -9.51 20.75
N ALA A 432 -6.98 -10.33 20.31
CA ALA A 432 -8.18 -10.66 21.06
C ALA A 432 -8.86 -11.92 20.49
N ASN A 433 -9.69 -12.57 21.31
CA ASN A 433 -10.63 -13.59 20.89
C ASN A 433 -12.02 -12.97 20.77
N LEU A 434 -12.79 -13.40 19.77
CA LEU A 434 -14.14 -12.94 19.51
C LEU A 434 -15.08 -14.14 19.42
N ASP A 435 -16.20 -14.10 20.13
CA ASP A 435 -17.14 -15.24 20.21
C ASP A 435 -17.74 -15.60 18.85
N ARG A 436 -18.17 -14.59 18.08
CA ARG A 436 -18.78 -14.75 16.76
C ARG A 436 -18.69 -13.51 15.90
N LEU A 437 -18.97 -13.69 14.61
CA LEU A 437 -19.41 -12.61 13.73
C LEU A 437 -20.68 -13.02 13.00
N THR A 438 -21.63 -12.10 13.00
CA THR A 438 -22.90 -12.25 12.30
C THR A 438 -22.69 -12.23 10.77
N PRO A 439 -23.45 -13.00 9.97
CA PRO A 439 -23.37 -12.95 8.52
C PRO A 439 -23.72 -11.58 7.95
N PHE A 440 -22.98 -11.13 6.95
CA PHE A 440 -23.19 -9.83 6.27
C PHE A 440 -23.39 -8.70 7.28
N SER A 441 -22.41 -8.45 8.15
CA SER A 441 -22.48 -7.43 9.19
C SER A 441 -21.24 -6.54 9.25
N ASN A 442 -21.42 -5.33 9.75
CA ASN A 442 -20.33 -4.52 10.30
C ASN A 442 -20.58 -4.31 11.78
N SER A 443 -19.53 -4.45 12.59
CA SER A 443 -19.57 -4.27 14.03
C SER A 443 -18.39 -3.41 14.48
N ALA A 444 -18.59 -2.52 15.46
CA ALA A 444 -17.51 -1.75 16.08
C ALA A 444 -17.43 -2.12 17.56
N ILE A 445 -16.31 -2.69 18.01
CA ILE A 445 -16.10 -3.10 19.41
C ILE A 445 -14.94 -2.30 19.98
N LYS A 446 -15.11 -1.71 21.18
CA LYS A 446 -14.02 -1.03 21.86
C LYS A 446 -12.99 -2.03 22.39
N LEU A 447 -11.75 -1.89 21.94
CA LEU A 447 -10.59 -2.58 22.46
C LEU A 447 -9.88 -1.67 23.49
N LYS A 448 -9.72 -2.18 24.70
CA LYS A 448 -8.99 -1.50 25.77
C LYS A 448 -7.61 -2.15 25.92
N ILE A 449 -6.58 -1.43 25.48
CA ILE A 449 -5.18 -1.82 25.66
C ILE A 449 -4.39 -0.62 26.19
N ASP A 450 -3.34 -0.91 26.95
CA ASP A 450 -2.40 0.04 27.52
C ASP A 450 -0.97 -0.53 27.50
N GLY A 451 -0.01 0.23 28.04
CA GLY A 451 1.40 -0.22 28.09
C GLY A 451 1.67 -1.46 28.96
N ASN A 452 0.71 -1.88 29.80
CA ASN A 452 0.79 -3.08 30.62
C ASN A 452 0.14 -4.29 29.95
N THR A 453 -0.61 -4.06 28.88
CA THR A 453 -1.27 -5.12 28.13
C THR A 453 -0.24 -6.03 27.49
N ARG A 454 -0.50 -7.34 27.62
CA ARG A 454 0.32 -8.41 27.06
C ARG A 454 -0.51 -9.19 26.05
N PHE A 455 0.10 -9.56 24.94
CA PHE A 455 -0.53 -10.33 23.89
C PHE A 455 0.18 -11.67 23.74
N ASN A 456 -0.58 -12.77 23.65
CA ASN A 456 0.03 -14.09 23.41
C ASN A 456 0.69 -14.12 22.04
N LEU A 457 1.88 -14.71 21.94
CA LEU A 457 2.47 -15.03 20.65
C LEU A 457 1.68 -16.15 19.99
N ILE A 458 1.38 -16.05 18.69
CA ILE A 458 0.61 -17.09 17.97
C ILE A 458 1.33 -18.45 17.92
N ASN A 459 2.65 -18.46 18.18
CA ASN A 459 3.44 -19.70 18.24
C ASN A 459 3.28 -20.45 19.58
N GLY A 460 2.50 -19.92 20.53
CA GLY A 460 2.23 -20.49 21.84
C GLY A 460 3.39 -20.40 22.85
N LYS A 461 4.50 -19.73 22.50
CA LYS A 461 5.73 -19.67 23.32
C LYS A 461 5.84 -18.39 24.14
N GLY A 462 4.76 -18.01 24.81
CA GLY A 462 4.72 -16.86 25.72
C GLY A 462 3.94 -15.66 25.16
N SER A 463 4.36 -14.45 25.55
CA SER A 463 3.64 -13.22 25.25
C SER A 463 4.56 -12.02 25.03
N VAL A 464 4.01 -10.96 24.43
CA VAL A 464 4.68 -9.69 24.16
C VAL A 464 3.95 -8.58 24.88
N GLN A 465 4.70 -7.75 25.59
CA GLN A 465 4.24 -6.47 26.12
C GLN A 465 4.73 -5.33 25.23
N LEU A 466 3.95 -4.25 25.15
CA LEU A 466 4.30 -3.05 24.40
C LEU A 466 4.51 -1.82 25.30
N PRO A 467 5.60 -1.76 26.10
CA PRO A 467 5.93 -0.56 26.87
C PRO A 467 6.02 0.68 25.97
N GLY A 468 5.49 1.81 26.45
CA GLY A 468 5.41 3.05 25.69
C GLY A 468 4.05 3.29 25.01
N LEU A 469 3.19 2.28 24.88
CA LEU A 469 1.86 2.44 24.29
C LEU A 469 0.99 3.45 25.07
N SER A 470 1.18 3.57 26.39
CA SER A 470 0.50 4.58 27.22
C SER A 470 0.94 6.03 26.98
N SER A 471 1.98 6.26 26.17
CA SER A 471 2.43 7.61 25.79
C SER A 471 1.69 8.17 24.57
N PHE A 472 0.84 7.36 23.94
CA PHE A 472 0.00 7.77 22.83
C PHE A 472 -1.36 8.24 23.32
N ASP A 473 -1.95 9.18 22.60
CA ASP A 473 -3.30 9.66 22.90
C ASP A 473 -4.35 8.57 22.53
N GLU A 474 -4.08 7.75 21.51
CA GLU A 474 -4.92 6.63 21.06
C GLU A 474 -4.07 5.44 20.57
N ILE A 475 -4.70 4.29 20.29
CA ILE A 475 -3.98 3.15 19.67
C ILE A 475 -3.44 3.60 18.30
N PRO A 476 -2.14 3.45 18.03
CA PRO A 476 -1.55 3.85 16.75
C PRO A 476 -2.20 3.13 15.59
N ALA A 477 -2.53 3.86 14.51
CA ALA A 477 -3.20 3.31 13.34
C ALA A 477 -2.37 2.21 12.64
N ASP A 478 -1.04 2.26 12.77
CA ASP A 478 -0.08 1.33 12.17
C ASP A 478 0.65 0.46 13.21
N LEU A 479 0.03 0.24 14.38
CA LEU A 479 0.58 -0.65 15.43
C LEU A 479 0.85 -2.07 14.91
N PHE A 480 0.03 -2.53 13.97
CA PHE A 480 0.16 -3.82 13.32
C PHE A 480 0.37 -3.63 11.81
N ASP A 481 1.39 -4.30 11.24
CA ASP A 481 1.64 -4.31 9.80
C ASP A 481 0.53 -5.06 9.04
N GLU A 482 0.01 -6.12 9.65
CA GLU A 482 -1.02 -6.97 9.10
C GLU A 482 -1.95 -7.46 10.20
N VAL A 483 -3.24 -7.57 9.89
CA VAL A 483 -4.28 -8.04 10.82
C VAL A 483 -5.22 -8.98 10.10
N LYS A 484 -5.62 -10.07 10.76
CA LYS A 484 -6.50 -11.09 10.18
C LYS A 484 -7.38 -11.75 11.25
N ILE A 485 -8.43 -12.42 10.79
CA ILE A 485 -9.36 -13.18 11.64
C ILE A 485 -9.22 -14.67 11.31
N THR A 486 -8.82 -15.47 12.29
CA THR A 486 -8.60 -16.92 12.17
C THR A 486 -9.50 -17.69 13.15
N SER A 487 -9.52 -19.01 13.05
CA SER A 487 -10.13 -19.89 14.05
C SER A 487 -9.46 -21.26 14.05
N ASP A 488 -9.23 -21.82 15.23
CA ASP A 488 -8.70 -23.18 15.39
C ASP A 488 -9.80 -24.25 15.33
N THR A 489 -11.07 -23.85 15.48
CA THR A 489 -12.21 -24.78 15.58
C THR A 489 -13.27 -24.61 14.50
N ASP A 490 -13.40 -23.41 13.93
CA ASP A 490 -14.39 -23.13 12.89
C ASP A 490 -13.81 -23.50 11.50
N VAL A 491 -14.21 -24.67 11.00
CA VAL A 491 -13.74 -25.22 9.72
C VAL A 491 -14.09 -24.32 8.53
N HIS A 492 -15.19 -23.55 8.62
CA HIS A 492 -15.53 -22.58 7.58
C HIS A 492 -14.49 -21.45 7.54
N VAL A 493 -14.18 -20.87 8.70
CA VAL A 493 -13.14 -19.84 8.83
C VAL A 493 -11.77 -20.34 8.39
N GLN A 494 -11.42 -21.60 8.69
CA GLN A 494 -10.18 -22.21 8.24
C GLN A 494 -10.07 -22.22 6.71
N LYS A 495 -11.14 -22.62 5.99
CA LYS A 495 -11.18 -22.58 4.53
C LYS A 495 -11.11 -21.15 3.98
N LEU A 496 -11.82 -20.20 4.59
CA LEU A 496 -11.76 -18.80 4.16
C LEU A 496 -10.33 -18.26 4.23
N ASN A 497 -9.57 -18.65 5.26
CA ASN A 497 -8.17 -18.25 5.44
C ASN A 497 -7.17 -18.91 4.47
N THR A 498 -7.58 -19.92 3.68
CA THR A 498 -6.72 -20.50 2.62
C THR A 498 -6.90 -19.83 1.26
N ILE A 499 -7.84 -18.88 1.13
CA ILE A 499 -8.09 -18.16 -0.13
C ILE A 499 -6.89 -17.23 -0.44
N LYS A 500 -6.21 -17.50 -1.54
CA LYS A 500 -5.07 -16.72 -2.07
C LYS A 500 -5.51 -15.59 -3.00
N ALA A 501 -6.67 -15.74 -3.64
CA ALA A 501 -7.16 -14.77 -4.62
C ALA A 501 -7.43 -13.40 -3.99
N GLY A 502 -6.76 -12.36 -4.49
CA GLY A 502 -6.87 -10.96 -4.02
C GLY A 502 -7.95 -10.15 -4.72
N TRP A 503 -9.03 -10.79 -5.19
CA TRP A 503 -10.05 -10.12 -6.00
C TRP A 503 -10.87 -9.12 -5.18
N LYS A 504 -11.09 -7.93 -5.71
CA LYS A 504 -12.04 -6.96 -5.16
C LYS A 504 -13.37 -7.11 -5.89
N ILE A 505 -14.38 -7.65 -5.24
CA ILE A 505 -15.72 -7.74 -5.83
C ILE A 505 -16.56 -6.52 -5.46
N VAL A 506 -17.31 -6.01 -6.44
CA VAL A 506 -18.29 -4.93 -6.31
C VAL A 506 -19.56 -5.30 -7.09
N PHE A 507 -20.67 -4.63 -6.81
CA PHE A 507 -21.94 -4.86 -7.49
C PHE A 507 -22.18 -3.77 -8.55
N GLY A 508 -22.31 -4.16 -9.80
CA GLY A 508 -22.42 -3.25 -10.94
C GLY A 508 -23.78 -2.56 -11.05
N THR A 509 -23.78 -1.38 -11.68
CA THR A 509 -24.98 -0.57 -11.93
C THR A 509 -25.69 -0.94 -13.24
N TYR A 510 -25.67 -2.22 -13.62
CA TYR A 510 -26.26 -2.67 -14.87
C TYR A 510 -27.79 -2.73 -14.78
N ASP A 511 -28.48 -2.19 -15.78
CA ASP A 511 -29.94 -2.13 -15.88
C ASP A 511 -30.35 -1.90 -17.34
N GLU A 512 -30.44 -2.97 -18.13
CA GLU A 512 -30.70 -2.91 -19.57
C GLU A 512 -31.72 -4.00 -19.92
N PRO A 513 -32.99 -3.65 -20.18
CA PRO A 513 -34.03 -4.63 -20.47
C PRO A 513 -33.64 -5.64 -21.56
N GLY A 514 -33.86 -6.93 -21.29
CA GLY A 514 -33.51 -8.02 -22.21
C GLY A 514 -32.03 -8.42 -22.22
N LYS A 515 -31.19 -7.80 -21.38
CA LYS A 515 -29.77 -8.14 -21.25
C LYS A 515 -29.27 -8.13 -19.81
N TRP A 516 -29.45 -7.03 -19.11
CA TRP A 516 -29.04 -6.83 -17.72
C TRP A 516 -30.24 -6.57 -16.82
N CYS A 517 -30.23 -7.19 -15.66
CA CYS A 517 -31.17 -6.91 -14.58
C CYS A 517 -30.47 -6.17 -13.46
N ARG A 518 -31.23 -5.32 -12.75
CA ARG A 518 -30.76 -4.77 -11.48
C ARG A 518 -30.46 -5.89 -10.50
N ILE A 519 -29.25 -5.84 -9.94
CA ILE A 519 -28.88 -6.72 -8.85
C ILE A 519 -29.73 -6.39 -7.60
N THR A 520 -30.27 -7.44 -6.96
CA THR A 520 -31.01 -7.33 -5.69
C THR A 520 -30.15 -7.89 -4.55
N PRO A 521 -30.52 -7.64 -3.28
CA PRO A 521 -29.79 -8.19 -2.13
C PRO A 521 -29.65 -9.72 -2.18
N ALA A 522 -30.69 -10.45 -2.64
CA ALA A 522 -30.62 -11.90 -2.81
C ALA A 522 -29.52 -12.33 -3.80
N TYR A 523 -29.44 -11.70 -4.97
CA TYR A 523 -28.38 -11.92 -5.95
C TYR A 523 -27.00 -11.55 -5.39
N ALA A 524 -26.90 -10.43 -4.67
CA ALA A 524 -25.64 -9.97 -4.11
C ALA A 524 -25.06 -10.95 -3.07
N ARG A 525 -25.90 -11.46 -2.15
CA ARG A 525 -25.48 -12.48 -1.18
C ARG A 525 -25.03 -13.77 -1.87
N GLU A 526 -25.77 -14.20 -2.88
CA GLU A 526 -25.43 -15.42 -3.63
C GLU A 526 -24.16 -15.26 -4.46
N TRP A 527 -23.93 -14.08 -5.03
CA TRP A 527 -22.68 -13.75 -5.71
C TRP A 527 -21.48 -13.86 -4.78
N VAL A 528 -21.59 -13.36 -3.54
CA VAL A 528 -20.51 -13.49 -2.55
C VAL A 528 -20.21 -14.97 -2.29
N ILE A 529 -21.24 -15.81 -2.19
CA ILE A 529 -21.09 -17.26 -2.04
C ILE A 529 -20.35 -17.86 -3.24
N MET A 530 -20.85 -17.60 -4.45
CA MET A 530 -20.30 -18.16 -5.69
C MET A 530 -18.84 -17.75 -5.90
N MET A 531 -18.54 -16.46 -5.72
CA MET A 531 -17.18 -15.94 -5.88
C MET A 531 -16.24 -16.44 -4.79
N THR A 532 -16.71 -16.64 -3.56
CA THR A 532 -15.89 -17.23 -2.48
C THR A 532 -15.53 -18.68 -2.81
N ASN A 533 -16.49 -19.48 -3.28
CA ASN A 533 -16.22 -20.86 -3.70
C ASN A 533 -15.25 -20.92 -4.87
N LEU A 534 -15.43 -20.07 -5.89
CA LEU A 534 -14.50 -20.00 -7.02
C LEU A 534 -13.10 -19.61 -6.54
N ALA A 535 -12.98 -18.53 -5.76
CA ALA A 535 -11.70 -18.08 -5.20
C ALA A 535 -11.02 -19.16 -4.36
N TYR A 536 -11.77 -19.89 -3.55
CA TYR A 536 -11.28 -21.03 -2.78
C TYR A 536 -10.75 -22.12 -3.70
N MET A 537 -11.54 -22.60 -4.67
CA MET A 537 -11.11 -23.62 -5.64
C MET A 537 -9.82 -23.22 -6.33
N LEU A 538 -9.71 -21.99 -6.83
CA LEU A 538 -8.52 -21.49 -7.52
C LEU A 538 -7.31 -21.26 -6.58
N SER A 539 -7.50 -21.34 -5.27
CA SER A 539 -6.43 -21.23 -4.28
C SER A 539 -5.86 -22.59 -3.84
N THR A 540 -6.55 -23.68 -4.19
CA THR A 540 -6.22 -25.04 -3.77
C THR A 540 -5.03 -25.65 -4.52
N PRO A 541 -4.32 -26.63 -3.91
CA PRO A 541 -3.34 -27.45 -4.61
C PRO A 541 -3.95 -28.24 -5.78
N GLU A 542 -5.23 -28.59 -5.73
CA GLU A 542 -5.94 -29.22 -6.83
C GLU A 542 -5.93 -28.33 -8.08
N PHE A 543 -6.37 -27.07 -7.97
CA PHE A 543 -6.33 -26.16 -9.12
C PHE A 543 -4.91 -25.93 -9.62
N GLU A 544 -3.95 -25.70 -8.72
CA GLU A 544 -2.54 -25.53 -9.09
C GLU A 544 -2.04 -26.74 -9.89
N THR A 545 -2.36 -27.95 -9.45
CA THR A 545 -2.01 -29.19 -10.15
C THR A 545 -2.68 -29.27 -11.53
N LEU A 546 -3.97 -28.97 -11.63
CA LEU A 546 -4.68 -29.01 -12.91
C LEU A 546 -4.12 -27.97 -13.89
N TRP A 547 -3.83 -26.77 -13.42
CA TRP A 547 -3.31 -25.68 -14.23
C TRP A 547 -1.92 -26.01 -14.81
N PHE A 548 -0.98 -26.44 -13.97
CA PHE A 548 0.38 -26.75 -14.42
C PHE A 548 0.49 -28.09 -15.17
N ASN A 549 -0.52 -28.95 -15.09
CA ASN A 549 -0.61 -30.21 -15.83
C ASN A 549 -1.76 -30.21 -16.86
N HIS A 550 -2.19 -29.04 -17.32
CA HIS A 550 -3.40 -28.86 -18.13
C HIS A 550 -3.49 -29.83 -19.31
N LYS A 551 -2.39 -30.02 -20.05
CA LYS A 551 -2.34 -30.96 -21.18
C LYS A 551 -2.62 -32.40 -20.78
N ALA A 552 -2.03 -32.86 -19.67
CA ALA A 552 -2.20 -34.22 -19.18
C ALA A 552 -3.62 -34.48 -18.67
N VAL A 553 -4.22 -33.47 -18.02
CA VAL A 553 -5.57 -33.56 -17.45
C VAL A 553 -6.64 -33.42 -18.55
N MET A 554 -6.55 -32.36 -19.35
CA MET A 554 -7.60 -31.96 -20.28
C MET A 554 -7.43 -32.61 -21.66
N GLY A 555 -6.23 -33.12 -21.97
CA GLY A 555 -5.88 -33.80 -23.22
C GLY A 555 -5.48 -32.85 -24.35
N HIS A 556 -5.20 -31.58 -24.05
CA HIS A 556 -4.83 -30.56 -25.03
C HIS A 556 -4.07 -29.40 -24.38
N ASP A 557 -3.28 -28.66 -25.15
CA ASP A 557 -2.60 -27.45 -24.66
C ASP A 557 -3.59 -26.30 -24.41
N PHE A 558 -3.24 -25.40 -23.49
CA PHE A 558 -3.91 -24.11 -23.32
C PHE A 558 -3.38 -23.10 -24.37
N PHE A 559 -4.22 -22.19 -24.83
CA PHE A 559 -3.82 -21.20 -25.85
C PHE A 559 -4.56 -19.86 -25.67
N GLY A 560 -3.91 -18.78 -26.11
CA GLY A 560 -4.40 -17.41 -26.02
C GLY A 560 -5.22 -16.94 -27.24
N ASN A 561 -5.31 -15.63 -27.42
CA ASN A 561 -6.20 -14.99 -28.41
C ASN A 561 -5.80 -15.21 -29.88
N SER A 562 -4.56 -15.62 -30.15
CA SER A 562 -4.12 -16.00 -31.51
C SER A 562 -4.60 -17.41 -31.89
N GLY A 563 -5.27 -18.13 -30.99
CA GLY A 563 -5.78 -19.47 -31.23
C GLY A 563 -4.70 -20.55 -31.15
N LYS A 564 -4.96 -21.68 -31.80
CA LYS A 564 -4.14 -22.89 -31.78
C LYS A 564 -2.94 -22.79 -32.74
N VAL A 565 -2.10 -21.78 -32.54
CA VAL A 565 -0.90 -21.51 -33.36
C VAL A 565 0.35 -21.46 -32.50
N GLU A 566 1.51 -21.73 -33.10
CA GLU A 566 2.81 -21.48 -32.47
C GLU A 566 3.13 -19.98 -32.47
N GLY A 567 3.67 -19.47 -31.36
CA GLY A 567 4.11 -18.09 -31.24
C GLY A 567 3.28 -17.24 -30.28
N ALA A 568 3.50 -15.92 -30.33
CA ALA A 568 2.92 -14.97 -29.37
C ALA A 568 1.38 -15.00 -29.37
N GLY A 569 0.80 -15.17 -28.17
CA GLY A 569 -0.65 -15.25 -27.99
C GLY A 569 -1.29 -16.56 -28.48
N GLY A 570 -0.50 -17.52 -28.95
CA GLY A 570 -0.93 -18.86 -29.36
C GLY A 570 -0.88 -19.86 -28.20
N PHE A 571 -0.32 -21.05 -28.41
CA PHE A 571 -0.13 -22.05 -27.35
C PHE A 571 0.74 -21.54 -26.20
N TYR A 572 0.32 -21.83 -24.97
CA TYR A 572 1.01 -21.40 -23.75
C TYR A 572 2.29 -22.19 -23.50
N LYS A 573 3.34 -21.49 -23.11
CA LYS A 573 4.60 -22.07 -22.63
C LYS A 573 4.65 -22.10 -21.11
N ALA A 574 5.66 -22.75 -20.52
CA ALA A 574 5.78 -22.91 -19.08
C ALA A 574 5.79 -21.56 -18.32
N GLU A 575 6.42 -20.54 -18.90
CA GLU A 575 6.43 -19.17 -18.38
C GLU A 575 5.04 -18.52 -18.42
N ASP A 576 4.20 -18.82 -19.41
CA ASP A 576 2.83 -18.32 -19.49
C ASP A 576 1.97 -18.90 -18.36
N TYR A 577 2.04 -20.21 -18.11
CA TYR A 577 1.31 -20.81 -17.00
C TYR A 577 1.69 -20.18 -15.66
N LYS A 578 2.99 -19.93 -15.40
CA LYS A 578 3.44 -19.29 -14.15
C LYS A 578 2.93 -17.86 -14.02
N ARG A 579 3.09 -17.05 -15.07
CA ARG A 579 2.61 -15.65 -15.11
C ARG A 579 1.10 -15.60 -14.91
N VAL A 580 0.36 -16.36 -15.70
CA VAL A 580 -1.11 -16.35 -15.70
C VAL A 580 -1.67 -16.91 -14.39
N TYR A 581 -1.04 -17.91 -13.76
CA TYR A 581 -1.45 -18.37 -12.44
C TYR A 581 -1.46 -17.21 -11.42
N GLN A 582 -0.42 -16.39 -11.43
CA GLN A 582 -0.35 -15.20 -10.59
C GLN A 582 -1.38 -14.15 -11.00
N GLU A 583 -1.63 -13.95 -12.31
CA GLU A 583 -2.68 -13.04 -12.78
C GLU A 583 -4.08 -13.50 -12.36
N ILE A 584 -4.37 -14.81 -12.39
CA ILE A 584 -5.64 -15.37 -11.94
C ILE A 584 -5.87 -15.02 -10.47
N LEU A 585 -4.88 -15.23 -9.61
CA LEU A 585 -4.98 -14.88 -8.19
C LEU A 585 -5.05 -13.36 -7.97
N ASN A 586 -4.45 -12.56 -8.85
CA ASN A 586 -4.33 -11.09 -8.72
C ASN A 586 -5.15 -10.31 -9.76
N ARG A 587 -6.30 -10.84 -10.21
CA ARG A 587 -7.15 -10.26 -11.27
C ARG A 587 -7.60 -8.80 -11.03
N GLY A 588 -7.56 -8.33 -9.78
CA GLY A 588 -8.01 -6.99 -9.41
C GLY A 588 -9.52 -6.91 -9.17
N GLN A 589 -10.16 -5.85 -9.68
CA GLN A 589 -11.59 -5.59 -9.44
C GLN A 589 -12.50 -6.37 -10.39
N ILE A 590 -13.59 -6.93 -9.85
CA ILE A 590 -14.65 -7.63 -10.58
C ILE A 590 -16.00 -6.96 -10.25
N SER A 591 -16.68 -6.44 -11.28
CA SER A 591 -17.99 -5.83 -11.23
C SER A 591 -19.06 -6.85 -11.58
N LEU A 592 -19.76 -7.32 -10.55
CA LEU A 592 -20.73 -8.40 -10.62
C LEU A 592 -22.09 -7.90 -11.10
N GLY A 593 -22.73 -8.63 -12.01
CA GLY A 593 -24.04 -8.29 -12.56
C GLY A 593 -24.96 -9.50 -12.70
N VAL A 594 -26.22 -9.23 -13.03
CA VAL A 594 -27.25 -10.25 -13.30
C VAL A 594 -27.68 -10.09 -14.74
N THR A 595 -27.58 -11.14 -15.54
CA THR A 595 -28.00 -11.12 -16.95
C THR A 595 -29.33 -11.86 -17.16
N ASN A 596 -29.95 -11.60 -18.31
CA ASN A 596 -31.09 -12.35 -18.82
C ASN A 596 -30.93 -12.54 -20.34
N MET A 597 -29.85 -13.20 -20.74
CA MET A 597 -29.47 -13.28 -22.16
C MET A 597 -29.09 -14.69 -22.62
N GLY A 598 -29.33 -15.71 -21.80
CA GLY A 598 -29.10 -17.11 -22.15
C GLY A 598 -27.77 -17.69 -21.65
N GLY A 599 -27.09 -17.02 -20.71
CA GLY A 599 -25.84 -17.52 -20.14
C GLY A 599 -25.16 -16.51 -19.21
N GLY A 600 -24.45 -15.55 -19.79
CA GLY A 600 -23.72 -14.54 -19.05
C GLY A 600 -23.08 -13.51 -19.96
N LEU A 601 -22.33 -12.59 -19.34
CA LEU A 601 -21.53 -11.60 -20.03
C LEU A 601 -20.31 -11.21 -19.16
N GLY A 602 -19.12 -11.47 -19.69
CA GLY A 602 -17.84 -11.12 -19.11
C GLY A 602 -17.00 -10.20 -20.00
N GLY A 603 -16.01 -9.53 -19.41
CA GLY A 603 -15.04 -8.73 -20.15
C GLY A 603 -14.42 -7.62 -19.32
N GLY A 604 -13.08 -7.52 -19.34
CA GLY A 604 -12.36 -6.58 -18.48
C GLY A 604 -12.67 -6.80 -17.00
N GLN A 605 -13.37 -5.86 -16.37
CA GLN A 605 -13.84 -5.99 -14.98
C GLN A 605 -15.24 -6.61 -14.87
N VAL A 606 -16.01 -6.72 -15.96
CA VAL A 606 -17.41 -7.17 -15.92
C VAL A 606 -17.49 -8.69 -15.75
N LEU A 607 -18.41 -9.13 -14.89
CA LEU A 607 -18.81 -10.53 -14.77
C LEU A 607 -20.31 -10.59 -14.42
N GLY A 608 -21.13 -10.98 -15.38
CA GLY A 608 -22.57 -11.18 -15.22
C GLY A 608 -22.97 -12.60 -15.61
N VAL A 609 -23.96 -13.16 -14.90
CA VAL A 609 -24.53 -14.47 -15.25
C VAL A 609 -26.04 -14.47 -15.07
N ASP A 610 -26.70 -15.39 -15.78
CA ASP A 610 -28.16 -15.54 -15.76
C ASP A 610 -28.67 -16.09 -14.41
N GLY A 611 -29.93 -15.77 -14.10
CA GLY A 611 -30.57 -16.09 -12.82
C GLY A 611 -30.55 -17.57 -12.44
N TRP A 612 -30.59 -18.48 -13.42
CA TRP A 612 -30.58 -19.92 -13.16
C TRP A 612 -29.26 -20.47 -12.59
N LEU A 613 -28.14 -19.75 -12.75
CA LEU A 613 -26.85 -20.15 -12.22
C LEU A 613 -26.74 -19.93 -10.70
N TYR A 614 -27.47 -18.95 -10.15
CA TYR A 614 -27.43 -18.59 -8.73
C TYR A 614 -27.98 -19.67 -7.78
N TYR A 615 -28.88 -20.52 -8.25
CA TYR A 615 -29.31 -21.71 -7.50
C TYR A 615 -28.81 -23.02 -8.12
N GLY A 616 -28.41 -22.99 -9.39
CA GLY A 616 -27.88 -24.16 -10.10
C GLY A 616 -26.45 -24.51 -9.73
N HIS A 617 -25.63 -23.57 -9.24
CA HIS A 617 -24.20 -23.81 -8.97
C HIS A 617 -23.94 -24.84 -7.85
N TYR A 618 -24.90 -25.08 -6.97
CA TYR A 618 -24.85 -26.18 -5.99
C TYR A 618 -25.18 -27.56 -6.58
N ARG A 619 -25.56 -27.61 -7.87
CA ARG A 619 -26.20 -28.73 -8.57
C ARG A 619 -25.56 -28.94 -9.95
N LEU A 620 -26.34 -29.48 -10.91
CA LEU A 620 -25.88 -29.86 -12.25
C LEU A 620 -25.46 -28.69 -13.15
N SER A 621 -25.76 -27.44 -12.80
CA SER A 621 -25.32 -26.29 -13.59
C SER A 621 -23.83 -25.99 -13.44
N GLY A 622 -23.22 -26.43 -12.32
CA GLY A 622 -21.79 -26.30 -12.06
C GLY A 622 -21.30 -24.85 -12.11
N TYR A 623 -20.03 -24.69 -12.49
CA TYR A 623 -19.36 -23.38 -12.62
C TYR A 623 -18.99 -23.06 -14.07
N ARG A 624 -19.38 -23.91 -15.03
CA ARG A 624 -19.10 -23.77 -16.47
C ARG A 624 -19.21 -22.32 -16.97
N ILE A 625 -20.40 -21.74 -16.93
CA ILE A 625 -20.64 -20.40 -17.47
C ILE A 625 -19.94 -19.32 -16.64
N ILE A 626 -19.91 -19.46 -15.31
CA ILE A 626 -19.19 -18.53 -14.44
C ILE A 626 -17.70 -18.49 -14.85
N ALA A 627 -17.10 -19.64 -15.10
CA ALA A 627 -15.70 -19.76 -15.52
C ALA A 627 -15.47 -19.21 -16.94
N HIS A 628 -16.40 -19.46 -17.87
CA HIS A 628 -16.39 -18.88 -19.21
C HIS A 628 -16.35 -17.35 -19.16
N GLU A 629 -17.31 -16.75 -18.47
CA GLU A 629 -17.41 -15.28 -18.36
C GLU A 629 -16.25 -14.70 -17.54
N PHE A 630 -15.75 -15.42 -16.55
CA PHE A 630 -14.55 -15.04 -15.83
C PHE A 630 -13.32 -15.02 -16.76
N GLY A 631 -13.21 -15.97 -17.69
CA GLY A 631 -12.15 -16.06 -18.68
C GLY A 631 -12.05 -14.84 -19.61
N HIS A 632 -13.16 -14.12 -19.83
CA HIS A 632 -13.21 -12.95 -20.72
C HIS A 632 -12.31 -11.76 -20.38
N HIS A 633 -11.67 -11.77 -19.22
CA HIS A 633 -10.63 -10.78 -18.90
C HIS A 633 -9.34 -10.98 -19.68
N TRP A 634 -8.97 -12.23 -19.98
CA TRP A 634 -7.73 -12.54 -20.68
C TRP A 634 -7.96 -12.84 -22.16
N GLY A 635 -9.13 -13.37 -22.53
CA GLY A 635 -9.39 -13.71 -23.92
C GLY A 635 -10.84 -13.89 -24.34
N GLY A 636 -11.05 -13.99 -25.65
CA GLY A 636 -12.38 -14.19 -26.23
C GLY A 636 -12.67 -15.65 -26.58
N HIS A 637 -13.75 -15.87 -27.32
CA HIS A 637 -14.16 -17.20 -27.80
C HIS A 637 -13.12 -17.91 -28.69
N ASN A 638 -12.15 -17.17 -29.23
CA ASN A 638 -11.04 -17.70 -30.02
C ASN A 638 -9.88 -18.24 -29.17
N SER A 639 -9.98 -18.17 -27.84
CA SER A 639 -8.94 -18.59 -26.89
C SER A 639 -9.45 -19.67 -25.95
N ALA A 640 -8.55 -20.41 -25.29
CA ALA A 640 -8.93 -21.40 -24.29
C ALA A 640 -9.52 -20.79 -23.00
N TRP A 641 -9.64 -19.46 -22.90
CA TRP A 641 -10.26 -18.79 -21.76
C TRP A 641 -11.79 -18.80 -21.78
N ALA A 642 -12.39 -18.60 -22.94
CA ALA A 642 -13.84 -18.45 -23.12
C ALA A 642 -14.34 -19.22 -24.34
N MET A 643 -13.69 -20.34 -24.67
CA MET A 643 -14.19 -21.25 -25.71
C MET A 643 -15.11 -22.27 -25.06
N GLU A 644 -16.34 -22.36 -25.58
CA GLU A 644 -17.38 -23.21 -25.00
C GLU A 644 -16.92 -24.67 -24.82
N GLY A 645 -17.11 -25.21 -23.61
CA GLY A 645 -16.77 -26.59 -23.26
C GLY A 645 -15.27 -26.93 -23.35
N TYR A 646 -14.40 -25.93 -23.39
CA TYR A 646 -12.96 -26.11 -23.61
C TYR A 646 -12.13 -25.33 -22.59
N GLY A 647 -10.85 -25.69 -22.44
CA GLY A 647 -9.88 -24.88 -21.70
C GLY A 647 -10.31 -24.58 -20.26
N PHE A 648 -10.37 -23.30 -19.90
CA PHE A 648 -10.65 -22.84 -18.54
C PHE A 648 -12.08 -23.20 -18.10
N GLU A 649 -13.08 -23.03 -18.98
CA GLU A 649 -14.48 -23.37 -18.69
C GLU A 649 -14.62 -24.83 -18.25
N ALA A 650 -14.15 -25.78 -19.08
CA ALA A 650 -14.29 -27.20 -18.80
C ALA A 650 -13.45 -27.65 -17.59
N MET A 651 -12.27 -27.07 -17.40
CA MET A 651 -11.39 -27.39 -16.28
C MET A 651 -12.03 -26.98 -14.94
N ILE A 652 -12.54 -25.75 -14.84
CA ILE A 652 -13.14 -25.24 -13.60
C ILE A 652 -14.48 -25.93 -13.31
N ASP A 653 -15.27 -26.22 -14.33
CA ASP A 653 -16.51 -26.99 -14.14
C ASP A 653 -16.22 -28.41 -13.63
N GLY A 654 -15.24 -29.08 -14.22
CA GLY A 654 -14.78 -30.39 -13.78
C GLY A 654 -14.28 -30.40 -12.34
N LEU A 655 -13.48 -29.40 -11.97
CA LEU A 655 -12.97 -29.19 -10.62
C LEU A 655 -14.11 -28.91 -9.62
N ASN A 656 -15.09 -28.10 -10.01
CA ASN A 656 -16.23 -27.81 -9.14
C ASN A 656 -17.02 -29.07 -8.80
N PHE A 657 -17.33 -29.91 -9.79
CA PHE A 657 -17.99 -31.19 -9.52
C PHE A 657 -17.13 -32.15 -8.68
N TYR A 658 -15.81 -32.16 -8.88
CA TYR A 658 -14.89 -32.96 -8.06
C TYR A 658 -14.99 -32.58 -6.58
N PHE A 659 -15.08 -31.29 -6.29
CA PHE A 659 -15.34 -30.80 -4.93
C PHE A 659 -16.77 -31.10 -4.47
N GLN A 660 -17.80 -30.90 -5.29
CA GLN A 660 -19.19 -31.17 -4.89
C GLN A 660 -19.44 -32.63 -4.47
N ARG A 661 -18.70 -33.59 -5.05
CA ARG A 661 -18.74 -35.00 -4.65
C ARG A 661 -18.16 -35.29 -3.26
N GLN A 662 -17.44 -34.33 -2.67
CA GLN A 662 -16.80 -34.43 -1.36
C GLN A 662 -17.53 -33.51 -0.37
N PRO A 663 -18.37 -34.07 0.53
CA PRO A 663 -19.13 -33.26 1.49
C PRO A 663 -18.23 -32.33 2.30
N GLY A 664 -18.61 -31.05 2.37
CA GLY A 664 -17.89 -30.04 3.14
C GLY A 664 -16.52 -29.68 2.55
N SER A 665 -16.26 -29.94 1.27
CA SER A 665 -14.98 -29.60 0.65
C SER A 665 -14.87 -28.13 0.21
N LEU A 666 -16.00 -27.47 -0.11
CA LEU A 666 -16.08 -26.04 -0.38
C LEU A 666 -16.50 -25.24 0.88
N PRO A 667 -16.24 -23.92 0.91
CA PRO A 667 -16.77 -23.04 1.94
C PRO A 667 -18.30 -23.08 2.02
N TYR A 668 -18.98 -22.99 0.88
CA TYR A 668 -20.44 -22.95 0.80
C TYR A 668 -20.98 -24.06 -0.07
N MET A 669 -21.71 -25.00 0.53
CA MET A 669 -22.39 -26.08 -0.19
C MET A 669 -23.88 -26.18 0.15
N ASP A 670 -24.35 -25.42 1.13
CA ASP A 670 -25.74 -25.44 1.57
C ASP A 670 -26.61 -24.53 0.68
N PRO A 671 -27.50 -25.10 -0.15
CA PRO A 671 -28.38 -24.35 -1.05
C PRO A 671 -29.46 -23.54 -0.31
N THR A 672 -29.65 -23.77 0.99
CA THR A 672 -30.61 -23.06 1.84
C THR A 672 -29.99 -21.88 2.58
N LEU A 673 -28.67 -21.74 2.55
CA LEU A 673 -27.95 -20.71 3.32
C LEU A 673 -28.45 -19.28 3.04
N ASN A 674 -28.70 -18.97 1.76
CA ASN A 674 -29.24 -17.68 1.33
C ASN A 674 -30.76 -17.73 1.06
N ASN A 675 -31.37 -18.92 1.12
CA ASN A 675 -32.77 -19.16 0.71
C ASN A 675 -33.13 -18.57 -0.67
N PHE A 676 -32.16 -18.49 -1.60
CA PHE A 676 -32.34 -17.85 -2.91
C PHE A 676 -33.51 -18.45 -3.70
N HIS A 677 -33.70 -19.77 -3.60
CA HIS A 677 -34.79 -20.49 -4.26
C HIS A 677 -36.19 -20.15 -3.71
N LEU A 678 -36.27 -19.47 -2.55
CA LEU A 678 -37.51 -18.98 -1.93
C LEU A 678 -37.72 -17.48 -2.14
N THR A 679 -36.79 -16.78 -2.80
CA THR A 679 -36.88 -15.35 -3.05
C THR A 679 -38.12 -15.05 -3.92
N PRO A 680 -38.95 -14.05 -3.56
CA PRO A 680 -40.13 -13.69 -4.35
C PRO A 680 -39.78 -13.36 -5.79
N SER A 681 -40.62 -13.76 -6.76
CA SER A 681 -40.39 -13.49 -8.18
C SER A 681 -40.22 -11.99 -8.51
N SER A 682 -40.78 -11.09 -7.70
CA SER A 682 -40.60 -9.63 -7.84
C SER A 682 -39.17 -9.15 -7.56
N GLU A 683 -38.37 -9.94 -6.85
CA GLU A 683 -36.97 -9.65 -6.52
C GLU A 683 -35.99 -10.45 -7.40
N LEU A 684 -36.50 -11.23 -8.34
CA LEU A 684 -35.72 -12.06 -9.24
C LEU A 684 -35.84 -11.56 -10.69
N CYS A 685 -34.70 -11.52 -11.37
CA CYS A 685 -34.61 -11.27 -12.81
C CYS A 685 -35.27 -12.37 -13.65
N GLN A 686 -35.11 -13.63 -13.22
CA GLN A 686 -35.70 -14.83 -13.83
C GLN A 686 -36.30 -15.69 -12.70
N SER A 687 -37.44 -16.33 -12.96
CA SER A 687 -38.03 -17.27 -12.01
C SER A 687 -37.16 -18.51 -11.80
N VAL A 688 -37.31 -19.13 -10.64
CA VAL A 688 -36.58 -20.35 -10.28
C VAL A 688 -37.22 -21.56 -10.98
N SER A 689 -36.43 -22.27 -11.78
CA SER A 689 -36.88 -23.48 -12.49
C SER A 689 -36.88 -24.70 -11.57
N SER A 690 -38.04 -25.36 -11.45
CA SER A 690 -38.21 -26.57 -10.62
C SER A 690 -37.33 -27.75 -11.06
N ASN A 691 -37.00 -27.84 -12.35
CA ASN A 691 -36.14 -28.88 -12.90
C ASN A 691 -34.69 -28.76 -12.39
N ILE A 692 -34.20 -27.54 -12.19
CA ILE A 692 -32.85 -27.29 -11.68
C ILE A 692 -32.81 -27.49 -10.16
N LEU A 693 -33.88 -27.12 -9.44
CA LEU A 693 -33.99 -27.36 -7.98
C LEU A 693 -33.95 -28.85 -7.60
N SER A 694 -34.56 -29.70 -8.43
CA SER A 694 -34.59 -31.16 -8.23
C SER A 694 -33.33 -31.88 -8.74
N GLY A 695 -32.42 -31.18 -9.42
CA GLY A 695 -31.11 -31.71 -9.79
C GLY A 695 -30.31 -32.08 -8.54
N VAL A 696 -29.59 -33.20 -8.57
CA VAL A 696 -28.71 -33.63 -7.48
C VAL A 696 -27.28 -33.65 -7.99
N ALA A 697 -26.39 -32.89 -7.34
CA ALA A 697 -24.96 -32.81 -7.69
C ALA A 697 -24.27 -34.18 -7.81
N SER A 698 -24.63 -35.13 -6.94
CA SER A 698 -24.07 -36.48 -6.93
C SER A 698 -24.41 -37.34 -8.16
N LYS A 699 -25.25 -36.83 -9.07
CA LYS A 699 -25.57 -37.46 -10.36
C LYS A 699 -24.80 -36.84 -11.54
N ALA A 700 -23.94 -35.83 -11.31
CA ALA A 700 -23.07 -35.32 -12.36
C ALA A 700 -22.11 -36.44 -12.81
N PRO A 701 -21.95 -36.68 -14.13
CA PRO A 701 -21.12 -37.75 -14.63
C PRO A 701 -19.65 -37.57 -14.18
N TRP A 702 -19.00 -38.70 -13.92
CA TRP A 702 -17.56 -38.75 -13.65
C TRP A 702 -16.80 -38.08 -14.79
N ASN A 703 -15.89 -37.16 -14.46
CA ASN A 703 -15.20 -36.30 -15.43
C ASN A 703 -13.68 -36.53 -15.43
N LYS A 704 -12.97 -35.86 -16.36
CA LYS A 704 -11.51 -35.99 -16.51
C LYS A 704 -10.73 -35.59 -15.26
N VAL A 705 -11.21 -34.60 -14.51
CA VAL A 705 -10.57 -34.14 -13.26
C VAL A 705 -10.68 -35.23 -12.19
N ASP A 706 -11.84 -35.88 -12.07
CA ASP A 706 -11.99 -37.01 -11.14
C ASP A 706 -11.06 -38.17 -11.51
N GLU A 707 -11.02 -38.54 -12.79
CA GLU A 707 -10.17 -39.62 -13.29
C GLU A 707 -8.69 -39.31 -13.05
N TYR A 708 -8.28 -38.06 -13.28
CA TYR A 708 -6.92 -37.62 -13.03
C TYR A 708 -6.54 -37.75 -11.56
N PHE A 709 -7.34 -37.23 -10.63
CA PHE A 709 -7.01 -37.30 -9.20
C PHE A 709 -7.17 -38.70 -8.58
N LYS A 710 -8.03 -39.55 -9.15
CA LYS A 710 -8.06 -40.97 -8.80
C LYS A 710 -6.73 -41.67 -9.11
N ASN A 711 -6.13 -41.34 -10.25
CA ASN A 711 -4.87 -41.94 -10.69
C ASN A 711 -3.63 -41.21 -10.13
N ASN A 712 -3.77 -39.94 -9.74
CA ASN A 712 -2.69 -39.07 -9.24
C ASN A 712 -3.12 -38.39 -7.94
N PRO A 713 -3.25 -39.14 -6.82
CA PRO A 713 -3.70 -38.57 -5.56
C PRO A 713 -2.68 -37.56 -5.03
N LEU A 714 -3.17 -36.40 -4.56
CA LEU A 714 -2.32 -35.40 -3.90
C LEU A 714 -1.91 -35.90 -2.51
N GLN A 715 -0.67 -35.60 -2.12
CA GLN A 715 -0.24 -35.76 -0.72
C GLN A 715 -0.97 -34.69 0.10
N LYS A 716 -1.89 -35.13 0.96
CA LYS A 716 -2.65 -34.27 1.87
C LYS A 716 -1.88 -33.95 3.14
#